data_AF-Q5P5I0-F1
#
_entry.id   AF-Q5P5I0-F1
#
_cell.length_a   1.000
_cell.length_b   1.000
_cell.length_c   1.000
_cell.angle_alpha   90.00
_cell.angle_beta   90.00
_cell.angle_gamma   90.00
#
_symmetry.space_group_name_H-M   'P 1'
#
loop_
_entity.id
_entity.type
_entity.pdbx_description
1 polymer ?
#
loop_
_entity_poly.entity_id
_entity_poly.type
_entity_poly.pdbx_seq_one_letter_code
_entity_poly.pdbx_strand_id
1 'polypeptide(L)'
;MTRDEMISVEPEAAELQDQHRRDFLKRSGAAVLSLSLSSLATGVVPGFLKDAQAGTKAPGYASWEDIYRKEWKWDKVNWGSHLNICWPQGSCKFYVYVRNGIVWREEQAAQTPACNVDYVDYNPLGCQKGSAFNNNLYGDERVKYPLKRVGKRGEGKWKRVSWDEAAGDIADSIIDSFEAQGSDGFILDAPHVHAGSIAWGAGFRMTYLMDGVSPDINVDIGDTYMGAFHTFGKMHMGYSADNLLDAELIFMTCSNWSYTYPSSYHFLSEARYKGAEVVVIAPDFNPTTPAADLHVPVRVGSDAAFWLGLSQVMIDEKLFDRQFVCEQTDLPLLVRMDTGKFLSAEDVDGGEAKQFYFFDEKAGSVRKASRGTLKLDFMPALEGTFSARLKNGKTIQVRTVFEGLREHLKDYTPEKASAKCGVPVSLIRELGRKVAKKRTCSYIGFSSAKSYHGDLMERSLFLAMALSGNWGKPGTGAFAWAYSDDNMVYLGVMSKPTAQGGMDELHQMAEGFNKRTLEADPTSTDEMGNIEFMKVVTSAVGLVPPAMWLYYHVGYDQLWNNKAWTDPALKKSFGAYLDEAKEKGWWTNDHIRPAPDKTPQVYMLLSQNPMRRKRSGAKMFPDVLFPKLKMIFALETRMSSSAMYADIVLPCAWYYEKHEMTTPCSGNPFFTFVDRSVAPPGECREEWDAIALILKKVGERAAARGLTEFNDHNGRKRRYDELYKKFTMDGHLLTNEDCLKEMVDINRAVGVFAKDYTYEKFKKEGQTRFLSMGTGVSRYAHANEVDVTKPIYPMRWHFDDKKVFPTHTRRAQFYLDHDWYLEAGESLPTHKDTPMVGGDHPFKITGGHPRVSIHSTHLTNSHLSRLHRGQPVVHMNSKDAAELGIKDGDMAKLFNDFADCEIMVRTAPNVQPKQCIVYFWDAHQYKGWKPYDILLIGMPKPLHLAGGYEQFRYYFMNGSPAPVTDRGVRVSIKKA
;
A
#
# COMPACT_ATOMS: atom_id res chain seq x y z
N MET A 1 2.36 -31.89 32.85
CA MET A 1 2.87 -31.77 34.23
C MET A 1 1.83 -31.03 35.05
N THR A 2 1.33 -31.68 36.10
CA THR A 2 0.33 -31.13 37.02
C THR A 2 0.99 -30.16 38.00
N ARG A 3 0.19 -29.21 38.49
CA ARG A 3 0.56 -28.03 39.29
C ARG A 3 1.17 -28.35 40.68
N ASP A 4 1.22 -29.63 41.06
CA ASP A 4 1.61 -30.08 42.40
C ASP A 4 3.06 -30.62 42.51
N GLU A 5 3.84 -30.61 41.42
CA GLU A 5 5.26 -31.04 41.43
C GLU A 5 6.27 -29.87 41.53
N MET A 6 5.81 -28.61 41.66
CA MET A 6 6.68 -27.40 41.68
C MET A 6 6.85 -26.74 43.06
N ILE A 7 6.57 -27.43 44.17
CA ILE A 7 6.84 -26.86 45.51
C ILE A 7 7.58 -27.89 46.37
N SER A 8 8.89 -27.99 46.17
CA SER A 8 9.83 -28.37 47.23
C SER A 8 10.76 -27.18 47.46
N VAL A 9 10.38 -26.31 48.40
CA VAL A 9 11.28 -25.26 48.90
C VAL A 9 12.32 -25.96 49.77
N GLU A 10 13.59 -25.84 49.36
CA GLU A 10 14.75 -26.40 50.04
C GLU A 10 14.90 -25.88 51.49
N PRO A 11 15.54 -26.65 52.40
CA PRO A 11 15.76 -26.26 53.80
C PRO A 11 16.59 -24.97 53.99
N GLU A 12 17.39 -24.55 53.00
CA GLU A 12 18.26 -23.37 53.09
C GLU A 12 17.50 -22.04 53.24
N ALA A 13 16.29 -21.93 52.68
CA ALA A 13 15.49 -20.71 52.78
C ALA A 13 15.00 -20.46 54.22
N ALA A 14 14.75 -21.52 55.00
CA ALA A 14 14.33 -21.42 56.39
C ALA A 14 15.49 -21.02 57.32
N GLU A 15 16.71 -21.51 57.06
CA GLU A 15 17.92 -21.12 57.82
C GLU A 15 18.31 -19.66 57.58
N LEU A 16 18.23 -19.17 56.34
CA LEU A 16 18.47 -17.77 56.00
C LEU A 16 17.47 -16.83 56.69
N GLN A 17 16.19 -17.22 56.73
CA GLN A 17 15.15 -16.43 57.39
C GLN A 17 15.34 -16.38 58.92
N ASP A 18 15.81 -17.47 59.54
CA ASP A 18 16.11 -17.52 60.96
C ASP A 18 17.40 -16.75 61.34
N GLN A 19 18.42 -16.74 60.46
CA GLN A 19 19.59 -15.87 60.60
C GLN A 19 19.21 -14.38 60.55
N HIS A 20 18.36 -13.98 59.60
CA HIS A 20 17.87 -12.61 59.50
C HIS A 20 17.01 -12.20 60.70
N ARG A 21 16.22 -13.12 61.27
CA ARG A 21 15.44 -12.89 62.49
C ARG A 21 16.33 -12.74 63.73
N ARG A 22 17.37 -13.57 63.87
CA ARG A 22 18.36 -13.45 64.95
C ARG A 22 19.15 -12.15 64.87
N ASP A 23 19.53 -11.73 63.67
CA ASP A 23 20.22 -10.45 63.47
C ASP A 23 19.31 -9.24 63.65
N PHE A 24 18.03 -9.34 63.28
CA PHE A 24 17.02 -8.35 63.63
C PHE A 24 16.89 -8.23 65.16
N LEU A 25 16.75 -9.34 65.89
CA LEU A 25 16.67 -9.34 67.36
C LEU A 25 17.94 -8.78 68.03
N LYS A 26 19.14 -9.07 67.50
CA LYS A 26 20.39 -8.46 67.98
C LYS A 26 20.42 -6.95 67.75
N ARG A 27 19.98 -6.49 66.58
CA ARG A 27 19.92 -5.05 66.24
C ARG A 27 18.85 -4.32 67.03
N SER A 28 17.69 -4.94 67.26
CA SER A 28 16.63 -4.42 68.12
C SER A 28 17.07 -4.37 69.59
N GLY A 29 17.78 -5.39 70.08
CA GLY A 29 18.39 -5.39 71.41
C GLY A 29 19.42 -4.26 71.58
N ALA A 30 20.28 -4.05 70.58
CA ALA A 30 21.23 -2.93 70.55
C ALA A 30 20.52 -1.56 70.44
N ALA A 31 19.41 -1.48 69.71
CA ALA A 31 18.57 -0.27 69.61
C ALA A 31 17.88 0.07 70.93
N VAL A 32 17.38 -0.93 71.68
CA VAL A 32 16.81 -0.73 73.02
C VAL A 32 17.90 -0.30 74.02
N LEU A 33 19.09 -0.89 73.94
CA LEU A 33 20.23 -0.48 74.76
C LEU A 33 20.66 0.96 74.47
N SER A 34 20.72 1.34 73.18
CA SER A 34 21.08 2.70 72.77
C SER A 34 19.99 3.74 73.03
N LEU A 35 18.70 3.36 72.96
CA LEU A 35 17.58 4.20 73.40
C LEU A 35 17.59 4.40 74.93
N SER A 36 17.96 3.39 75.70
CA SER A 36 18.15 3.55 77.16
C SER A 36 19.33 4.48 77.50
N LEU A 37 20.41 4.43 76.72
CA LEU A 37 21.58 5.31 76.85
C LEU A 37 21.34 6.73 76.31
N SER A 38 20.40 6.92 75.39
CA SER A 38 20.04 8.24 74.84
C SER A 38 19.30 9.15 75.83
N SER A 39 18.81 8.59 76.95
CA SER A 39 18.28 9.38 78.07
C SER A 39 19.37 10.05 78.93
N LEU A 40 20.66 9.71 78.72
CA LEU A 40 21.79 10.15 79.55
C LEU A 40 22.77 11.11 78.87
N ALA A 41 22.59 11.48 77.59
CA ALA A 41 23.44 12.47 76.94
C ALA A 41 22.72 13.21 75.81
N THR A 42 22.47 14.50 76.00
CA THR A 42 22.06 15.42 74.92
C THR A 42 23.22 15.59 73.93
N GLY A 43 23.06 15.04 72.71
CA GLY A 43 23.94 15.38 71.59
C GLY A 43 24.52 14.18 70.83
N VAL A 44 23.67 13.32 70.27
CA VAL A 44 24.08 12.40 69.20
C VAL A 44 22.97 12.33 68.15
N VAL A 45 23.15 13.01 67.02
CA VAL A 45 22.45 12.62 65.78
C VAL A 45 23.25 11.47 65.18
N PRO A 46 22.68 10.27 64.97
CA PRO A 46 23.41 9.15 64.40
C PRO A 46 23.88 9.49 62.98
N GLY A 47 25.18 9.38 62.71
CA GLY A 47 25.81 9.70 61.41
C GLY A 47 25.15 9.05 60.19
N PHE A 48 24.42 7.95 60.40
CA PHE A 48 23.57 7.29 59.43
C PHE A 48 22.58 8.23 58.69
N LEU A 49 21.96 9.18 59.39
CA LEU A 49 21.00 10.11 58.76
C LEU A 49 21.71 11.13 57.83
N LYS A 50 22.94 11.51 58.20
CA LYS A 50 23.77 12.43 57.42
C LYS A 50 24.33 11.75 56.16
N ASP A 51 24.73 10.48 56.28
CA ASP A 51 25.21 9.67 55.16
C ASP A 51 24.09 9.27 54.18
N ALA A 52 22.88 9.02 54.70
CA ALA A 52 21.70 8.76 53.86
C ALA A 52 21.24 10.01 53.09
N GLN A 53 21.28 11.20 53.70
CA GLN A 53 20.98 12.46 53.02
C GLN A 53 22.08 12.90 52.04
N ALA A 54 23.35 12.55 52.31
CA ALA A 54 24.49 12.84 51.43
C ALA A 54 24.64 11.84 50.27
N GLY A 55 23.82 10.79 50.19
CA GLY A 55 23.86 9.79 49.12
C GLY A 55 25.07 8.84 49.17
N THR A 56 25.84 8.84 50.26
CA THR A 56 27.08 8.04 50.39
C THR A 56 26.82 6.60 50.87
N LYS A 57 25.58 6.28 51.28
CA LYS A 57 25.17 4.92 51.66
C LYS A 57 23.73 4.62 51.24
N ALA A 58 23.56 3.72 50.28
CA ALA A 58 22.24 3.23 49.89
C ALA A 58 21.68 2.28 50.98
N PRO A 59 20.38 2.38 51.34
CA PRO A 59 19.74 1.35 52.16
C PRO A 59 19.76 0.00 51.42
N GLY A 60 20.14 -1.08 52.11
CA GLY A 60 20.27 -2.40 51.51
C GLY A 60 18.93 -3.07 51.24
N TYR A 61 18.40 -2.90 50.02
CA TYR A 61 17.25 -3.63 49.47
C TYR A 61 17.62 -4.55 48.29
N ALA A 62 18.85 -5.07 48.26
CA ALA A 62 19.43 -5.66 47.05
C ALA A 62 18.99 -7.10 46.68
N SER A 63 18.20 -7.85 47.46
CA SER A 63 17.95 -9.27 47.13
C SER A 63 16.72 -9.54 46.25
N TRP A 64 15.59 -8.87 46.47
CA TRP A 64 14.34 -9.12 45.72
C TRP A 64 14.25 -8.26 44.46
N GLU A 65 14.77 -7.03 44.47
CA GLU A 65 14.83 -6.16 43.28
C GLU A 65 15.70 -6.78 42.19
N ASP A 66 16.72 -7.55 42.59
CA ASP A 66 17.57 -8.30 41.68
C ASP A 66 16.81 -9.36 40.88
N ILE A 67 15.63 -9.81 41.34
CA ILE A 67 14.73 -10.67 40.54
C ILE A 67 14.28 -9.89 39.30
N TYR A 68 13.76 -8.67 39.48
CA TYR A 68 13.33 -7.81 38.37
C TYR A 68 14.51 -7.32 37.51
N ARG A 69 15.67 -7.00 38.12
CA ARG A 69 16.88 -6.66 37.35
C ARG A 69 17.38 -7.86 36.51
N LYS A 70 17.26 -9.08 37.04
CA LYS A 70 17.58 -10.32 36.31
C LYS A 70 16.56 -10.60 35.21
N GLU A 71 15.30 -10.21 35.34
CA GLU A 71 14.33 -10.25 34.24
C GLU A 71 14.73 -9.30 33.12
N TRP A 72 15.15 -8.07 33.46
CA TRP A 72 15.62 -7.05 32.51
C TRP A 72 17.11 -7.20 32.14
N LYS A 73 17.52 -8.40 31.70
CA LYS A 73 18.88 -8.70 31.22
C LYS A 73 18.85 -9.54 29.94
N TRP A 74 19.76 -9.26 29.03
CA TRP A 74 19.89 -9.91 27.72
C TRP A 74 21.34 -10.25 27.42
N ASP A 75 21.56 -11.16 26.47
CA ASP A 75 22.88 -11.61 26.02
C ASP A 75 23.40 -10.73 24.88
N LYS A 76 22.49 -10.29 23.99
CA LYS A 76 22.81 -9.41 22.87
C LYS A 76 21.62 -8.52 22.52
N VAL A 77 21.95 -7.39 21.90
CA VAL A 77 20.98 -6.45 21.31
C VAL A 77 21.36 -6.24 19.87
N ASN A 78 20.43 -6.52 18.97
CA ASN A 78 20.63 -6.35 17.54
C ASN A 78 19.64 -5.33 16.97
N TRP A 79 19.91 -4.88 15.75
CA TRP A 79 18.96 -4.07 15.00
C TRP A 79 17.84 -4.94 14.42
N GLY A 80 16.60 -4.44 14.49
CA GLY A 80 15.46 -5.10 13.87
C GLY A 80 14.44 -4.12 13.33
N SER A 81 13.60 -4.64 12.46
CA SER A 81 12.39 -4.00 11.98
C SER A 81 11.39 -5.06 11.54
N HIS A 82 10.23 -4.62 11.07
CA HIS A 82 9.15 -5.49 10.63
C HIS A 82 8.95 -5.33 9.13
N LEU A 83 9.09 -6.42 8.38
CA LEU A 83 8.97 -6.44 6.92
C LEU A 83 7.50 -6.47 6.47
N ASN A 84 6.59 -5.91 7.27
CA ASN A 84 5.17 -5.89 6.94
C ASN A 84 4.85 -4.73 5.99
N ILE A 85 3.79 -4.88 5.16
CA ILE A 85 3.21 -3.75 4.41
C ILE A 85 2.40 -2.83 5.37
N CYS A 86 3.12 -2.19 6.29
CA CYS A 86 2.57 -1.24 7.25
C CYS A 86 2.65 0.21 6.76
N TRP A 87 3.33 0.43 5.65
CA TRP A 87 3.14 1.45 4.63
C TRP A 87 1.86 2.34 4.79
N PRO A 88 1.98 3.70 4.86
CA PRO A 88 3.17 4.55 4.54
C PRO A 88 4.12 4.77 5.70
N GLN A 89 4.01 3.88 6.68
CA GLN A 89 4.70 3.99 7.94
C GLN A 89 6.02 3.24 8.04
N GLY A 90 6.23 2.25 7.17
CA GLY A 90 7.25 1.21 7.32
C GLY A 90 8.65 1.72 7.65
N SER A 91 9.55 0.81 8.03
CA SER A 91 10.94 1.17 8.41
C SER A 91 11.08 1.80 9.80
N CYS A 92 10.30 1.34 10.78
CA CYS A 92 10.53 1.67 12.18
C CYS A 92 11.81 0.97 12.70
N LYS A 93 12.68 1.70 13.39
CA LYS A 93 13.92 1.15 13.97
C LYS A 93 13.69 0.55 15.35
N PHE A 94 14.01 -0.72 15.54
CA PHE A 94 13.88 -1.44 16.81
C PHE A 94 15.22 -1.99 17.30
N TYR A 95 15.37 -2.04 18.62
CA TYR A 95 16.28 -2.93 19.34
C TYR A 95 15.62 -4.28 19.56
N VAL A 96 16.30 -5.35 19.18
CA VAL A 96 15.86 -6.74 19.40
C VAL A 96 16.72 -7.34 20.50
N TYR A 97 16.11 -7.61 21.65
CA TYR A 97 16.79 -8.14 22.82
C TYR A 97 16.72 -9.66 22.81
N VAL A 98 17.89 -10.32 22.77
CA VAL A 98 17.98 -11.78 22.76
C VAL A 98 18.53 -12.27 24.09
N ARG A 99 17.88 -13.30 24.64
CA ARG A 99 18.25 -13.97 25.87
C ARG A 99 18.11 -15.47 25.71
N ASN A 100 19.13 -16.24 26.11
CA ASN A 100 19.20 -17.68 25.96
C ASN A 100 18.94 -18.16 24.51
N GLY A 101 19.42 -17.38 23.53
CA GLY A 101 19.18 -17.66 22.11
C GLY A 101 17.74 -17.45 21.63
N ILE A 102 16.87 -16.85 22.44
CA ILE A 102 15.47 -16.55 22.13
C ILE A 102 15.29 -15.02 22.10
N VAL A 103 14.53 -14.52 21.14
CA VAL A 103 14.11 -13.11 21.14
C VAL A 103 13.16 -12.91 22.32
N TRP A 104 13.62 -12.18 23.33
CA TRP A 104 12.85 -11.94 24.54
C TRP A 104 11.80 -10.86 24.31
N ARG A 105 12.22 -9.74 23.68
CA ARG A 105 11.35 -8.62 23.31
C ARG A 105 12.00 -7.72 22.28
N GLU A 106 11.22 -6.77 21.78
CA GLU A 106 11.68 -5.66 20.97
C GLU A 106 11.24 -4.31 21.56
N GLU A 107 12.04 -3.26 21.33
CA GLU A 107 11.75 -1.88 21.72
C GLU A 107 12.13 -0.92 20.61
N GLN A 108 11.39 0.17 20.46
CA GLN A 108 11.78 1.23 19.53
C GLN A 108 13.14 1.83 19.91
N ALA A 109 14.02 2.00 18.92
CA ALA A 109 15.34 2.56 19.16
C ALA A 109 15.32 4.08 19.42
N ALA A 110 14.26 4.77 18.97
CA ALA A 110 14.08 6.23 19.12
C ALA A 110 15.31 7.05 18.66
N GLN A 111 15.83 6.73 17.47
CA GLN A 111 17.02 7.36 16.87
C GLN A 111 16.80 7.80 15.42
N THR A 112 15.57 8.16 15.06
CA THR A 112 15.20 8.61 13.71
C THR A 112 15.04 10.13 13.70
N PRO A 113 16.01 10.88 13.15
CA PRO A 113 16.04 12.34 13.24
C PRO A 113 14.99 13.01 12.34
N ALA A 114 14.66 14.26 12.65
CA ALA A 114 13.91 15.15 11.76
C ALA A 114 14.72 15.52 10.51
N CYS A 115 14.06 15.95 9.43
CA CYS A 115 14.74 16.56 8.28
C CYS A 115 15.28 17.97 8.57
N ASN A 116 14.65 18.69 9.51
CA ASN A 116 14.99 20.04 9.90
C ASN A 116 15.09 20.12 11.44
N VAL A 117 16.05 20.88 11.95
CA VAL A 117 16.26 21.11 13.39
C VAL A 117 15.06 21.77 14.08
N ASP A 118 14.26 22.53 13.33
CA ASP A 118 13.05 23.20 13.84
C ASP A 118 11.84 22.26 13.93
N TYR A 119 11.96 21.03 13.42
CA TYR A 119 10.88 20.06 13.44
C TYR A 119 11.06 19.05 14.56
N VAL A 120 9.94 18.56 15.06
CA VAL A 120 9.90 17.33 15.84
C VAL A 120 10.47 16.17 15.01
N ASP A 121 11.19 15.28 15.68
CA ASP A 121 11.75 14.10 15.04
C ASP A 121 10.67 13.02 14.82
N TYR A 122 11.07 11.90 14.23
CA TYR A 122 10.14 10.80 13.95
C TYR A 122 9.93 9.90 15.18
N ASN A 123 10.64 10.15 16.29
CA ASN A 123 10.70 9.22 17.40
C ASN A 123 9.39 9.20 18.21
N PRO A 124 9.06 8.06 18.84
CA PRO A 124 9.79 6.78 18.82
C PRO A 124 9.46 5.88 17.62
N LEU A 125 8.57 6.30 16.71
CA LEU A 125 7.91 5.41 15.75
C LEU A 125 7.26 4.18 16.45
N GLY A 126 7.16 3.06 15.73
CA GLY A 126 6.63 1.79 16.23
C GLY A 126 5.11 1.78 16.42
N CYS A 127 4.59 0.61 16.77
CA CYS A 127 3.18 0.41 17.10
C CYS A 127 3.00 -0.88 17.91
N GLN A 128 1.81 -1.09 18.45
CA GLN A 128 1.44 -2.27 19.24
C GLN A 128 1.74 -3.61 18.55
N LYS A 129 1.68 -3.67 17.21
CA LYS A 129 1.98 -4.91 16.46
C LYS A 129 3.48 -5.18 16.38
N GLY A 130 4.27 -4.12 16.23
CA GLY A 130 5.72 -4.22 16.23
C GLY A 130 6.25 -4.55 17.61
N SER A 131 5.74 -3.90 18.66
CA SER A 131 6.14 -4.16 20.05
C SER A 131 5.65 -5.49 20.63
N ALA A 132 4.92 -6.30 19.85
CA ALA A 132 4.38 -7.59 20.27
C ALA A 132 4.68 -8.69 19.25
N PHE A 133 5.63 -8.46 18.34
CA PHE A 133 5.97 -9.35 17.25
C PHE A 133 6.70 -10.62 17.72
N ASN A 134 7.43 -10.57 18.83
CA ASN A 134 8.00 -11.75 19.48
C ASN A 134 6.95 -12.87 19.71
N ASN A 135 5.69 -12.53 19.97
CA ASN A 135 4.60 -13.50 20.13
C ASN A 135 4.21 -14.17 18.80
N ASN A 136 4.36 -13.49 17.66
CA ASN A 136 4.16 -14.07 16.35
C ASN A 136 5.32 -15.01 15.95
N LEU A 137 6.54 -14.64 16.32
CA LEU A 137 7.76 -15.42 16.06
C LEU A 137 7.64 -16.85 16.61
N TYR A 138 7.06 -16.98 17.80
CA TYR A 138 6.89 -18.25 18.51
C TYR A 138 5.43 -18.76 18.54
N GLY A 139 4.56 -18.20 17.71
CA GLY A 139 3.15 -18.55 17.66
C GLY A 139 2.87 -19.98 17.16
N ASP A 140 1.72 -20.53 17.53
CA ASP A 140 1.33 -21.92 17.20
C ASP A 140 1.14 -22.18 15.70
N GLU A 141 0.92 -21.12 14.91
CA GLU A 141 0.80 -21.20 13.45
C GLU A 141 2.14 -21.32 12.71
N ARG A 142 3.28 -21.29 13.42
CA ARG A 142 4.64 -21.32 12.82
C ARG A 142 4.87 -22.62 12.04
N VAL A 143 5.17 -22.50 10.75
CA VAL A 143 5.61 -23.63 9.92
C VAL A 143 7.09 -23.89 10.18
N LYS A 144 7.45 -25.11 10.60
CA LYS A 144 8.83 -25.47 11.01
C LYS A 144 9.52 -26.47 10.08
N TYR A 145 8.77 -27.20 9.28
CA TYR A 145 9.26 -28.27 8.42
C TYR A 145 8.50 -28.26 7.09
N PRO A 146 9.09 -28.77 5.99
CA PRO A 146 8.34 -29.00 4.75
C PRO A 146 7.17 -29.97 5.00
N LEU A 147 5.98 -29.56 4.58
CA LEU A 147 4.74 -30.31 4.76
C LEU A 147 4.14 -30.65 3.40
N LYS A 148 3.84 -31.93 3.17
CA LYS A 148 3.10 -32.42 2.01
C LYS A 148 1.70 -32.86 2.42
N ARG A 149 0.68 -32.44 1.67
CA ARG A 149 -0.72 -32.76 1.92
C ARG A 149 -0.98 -34.26 1.75
N VAL A 150 -1.76 -34.87 2.64
CA VAL A 150 -2.23 -36.28 2.53
C VAL A 150 -3.76 -36.45 2.47
N GLY A 151 -4.54 -35.41 2.81
CA GLY A 151 -6.01 -35.38 2.68
C GLY A 151 -6.46 -34.48 1.53
N LYS A 152 -7.75 -34.12 1.43
CA LYS A 152 -8.21 -33.10 0.46
C LYS A 152 -7.63 -31.71 0.82
N ARG A 153 -7.53 -30.81 -0.17
CA ARG A 153 -7.12 -29.41 0.08
C ARG A 153 -8.08 -28.78 1.10
N GLY A 154 -7.53 -28.12 2.12
CA GLY A 154 -8.31 -27.54 3.23
C GLY A 154 -8.56 -28.47 4.43
N GLU A 155 -8.28 -29.77 4.35
CA GLU A 155 -8.52 -30.69 5.50
C GLU A 155 -7.47 -30.56 6.62
N GLY A 156 -6.34 -29.90 6.38
CA GLY A 156 -5.28 -29.73 7.38
C GLY A 156 -4.50 -31.00 7.72
N LYS A 157 -4.54 -32.02 6.86
CA LYS A 157 -3.80 -33.28 7.05
C LYS A 157 -2.48 -33.24 6.29
N TRP A 158 -1.38 -33.23 7.04
CA TRP A 158 -0.02 -33.05 6.53
C TRP A 158 0.91 -34.20 6.92
N LYS A 159 1.83 -34.52 6.02
CA LYS A 159 2.98 -35.39 6.26
C LYS A 159 4.25 -34.55 6.16
N ARG A 160 5.14 -34.65 7.14
CA ARG A 160 6.48 -34.04 7.06
C ARG A 160 7.29 -34.74 5.97
N VAL A 161 7.92 -33.96 5.10
CA VAL A 161 8.80 -34.43 4.03
C VAL A 161 10.14 -33.68 4.10
N SER A 162 11.14 -34.16 3.36
CA SER A 162 12.41 -33.43 3.23
C SER A 162 12.28 -32.28 2.25
N TRP A 163 13.18 -31.29 2.35
CA TRP A 163 13.31 -30.23 1.34
C TRP A 163 13.59 -30.77 -0.07
N ASP A 164 14.38 -31.85 -0.17
CA ASP A 164 14.73 -32.47 -1.45
C ASP A 164 13.52 -33.13 -2.13
N GLU A 165 12.71 -33.87 -1.36
CA GLU A 165 11.45 -34.47 -1.83
C GLU A 165 10.48 -33.37 -2.26
N ALA A 166 10.26 -32.37 -1.42
CA ALA A 166 9.32 -31.29 -1.70
C ALA A 166 9.72 -30.46 -2.94
N ALA A 167 10.99 -30.05 -3.03
CA ALA A 167 11.49 -29.30 -4.18
C ALA A 167 11.51 -30.15 -5.46
N GLY A 168 11.73 -31.46 -5.35
CA GLY A 168 11.60 -32.41 -6.46
C GLY A 168 10.18 -32.47 -7.02
N ASP A 169 9.17 -32.66 -6.17
CA ASP A 169 7.76 -32.70 -6.56
C ASP A 169 7.29 -31.39 -7.22
N ILE A 170 7.75 -30.24 -6.69
CA ILE A 170 7.48 -28.92 -7.26
C ILE A 170 8.12 -28.80 -8.63
N ALA A 171 9.40 -29.15 -8.76
CA ALA A 171 10.14 -29.08 -10.01
C ALA A 171 9.48 -29.94 -11.09
N ASP A 172 9.10 -31.17 -10.74
CA ASP A 172 8.41 -32.10 -11.62
C ASP A 172 7.09 -31.50 -12.13
N SER A 173 6.30 -30.86 -11.24
CA SER A 173 5.04 -30.21 -11.61
C SER A 173 5.23 -28.99 -12.52
N ILE A 174 6.29 -28.20 -12.31
CA ILE A 174 6.64 -27.06 -13.17
C ILE A 174 7.01 -27.55 -14.58
N ILE A 175 7.85 -28.57 -14.68
CA ILE A 175 8.25 -29.16 -15.95
C ILE A 175 7.04 -29.74 -16.69
N ASP A 176 6.18 -30.51 -16.01
CA ASP A 176 4.96 -31.07 -16.60
C ASP A 176 4.02 -29.98 -17.12
N SER A 177 3.97 -28.82 -16.45
CA SER A 177 3.21 -27.67 -16.90
C SER A 177 3.81 -27.05 -18.16
N PHE A 178 5.14 -26.90 -18.22
CA PHE A 178 5.82 -26.29 -19.36
C PHE A 178 5.71 -27.16 -20.61
N GLU A 179 5.90 -28.46 -20.48
CA GLU A 179 5.74 -29.42 -21.58
C GLU A 179 4.29 -29.48 -22.10
N ALA A 180 3.30 -29.32 -21.22
CA ALA A 180 1.90 -29.38 -21.62
C ALA A 180 1.44 -28.17 -22.44
N GLN A 181 1.93 -26.96 -22.14
CA GLN A 181 1.36 -25.74 -22.70
C GLN A 181 2.26 -24.50 -22.75
N GLY A 182 3.51 -24.58 -22.29
CA GLY A 182 4.45 -23.46 -22.17
C GLY A 182 4.54 -22.82 -20.78
N SER A 183 5.34 -21.75 -20.67
CA SER A 183 5.63 -21.03 -19.42
C SER A 183 4.40 -20.46 -18.70
N ASP A 184 3.35 -20.13 -19.46
CA ASP A 184 2.07 -19.57 -18.98
C ASP A 184 1.35 -20.43 -17.93
N GLY A 185 1.70 -21.70 -17.78
CA GLY A 185 1.11 -22.56 -16.75
C GLY A 185 1.61 -22.31 -15.32
N PHE A 186 2.73 -21.59 -15.15
CA PHE A 186 3.28 -21.23 -13.85
C PHE A 186 2.85 -19.83 -13.42
N ILE A 187 2.14 -19.76 -12.30
CA ILE A 187 1.59 -18.53 -11.74
C ILE A 187 2.21 -18.30 -10.36
N LEU A 188 2.83 -17.15 -10.17
CA LEU A 188 3.20 -16.64 -8.86
C LEU A 188 2.07 -15.72 -8.37
N ASP A 189 1.42 -16.04 -7.25
CA ASP A 189 0.63 -15.00 -6.57
C ASP A 189 1.58 -13.88 -6.19
N ALA A 190 1.21 -12.67 -6.58
CA ALA A 190 2.09 -11.52 -6.58
C ALA A 190 2.94 -11.44 -5.29
N PRO A 191 4.27 -11.43 -5.39
CA PRO A 191 5.14 -11.49 -4.22
C PRO A 191 4.86 -10.30 -3.27
N HIS A 192 4.72 -10.58 -1.97
CA HIS A 192 4.43 -9.54 -0.97
C HIS A 192 5.66 -9.14 -0.19
N VAL A 193 5.70 -7.88 0.23
CA VAL A 193 6.72 -7.35 1.14
C VAL A 193 6.77 -8.11 2.47
N HIS A 194 5.70 -8.81 2.88
CA HIS A 194 5.68 -9.64 4.10
C HIS A 194 6.82 -10.67 4.13
N ALA A 195 7.27 -11.15 2.97
CA ALA A 195 8.41 -12.05 2.86
C ALA A 195 9.77 -11.31 3.02
N GLY A 196 9.81 -10.00 2.84
CA GLY A 196 11.01 -9.17 2.81
C GLY A 196 11.32 -8.62 1.42
N SER A 197 12.16 -7.59 1.38
CA SER A 197 12.55 -6.90 0.15
C SER A 197 13.33 -7.83 -0.78
N ILE A 198 14.26 -8.62 -0.24
CA ILE A 198 15.02 -9.62 -0.99
C ILE A 198 14.09 -10.70 -1.54
N ALA A 199 13.14 -11.19 -0.74
CA ALA A 199 12.18 -12.20 -1.17
C ALA A 199 11.25 -11.67 -2.29
N TRP A 200 10.89 -10.39 -2.25
CA TRP A 200 10.14 -9.76 -3.33
C TRP A 200 10.95 -9.74 -4.63
N GLY A 201 12.21 -9.28 -4.57
CA GLY A 201 13.14 -9.34 -5.70
C GLY A 201 13.36 -10.77 -6.22
N ALA A 202 13.45 -11.76 -5.33
CA ALA A 202 13.57 -13.18 -5.67
C ALA A 202 12.36 -13.69 -6.50
N GLY A 203 11.15 -13.28 -6.10
CA GLY A 203 9.92 -13.60 -6.82
C GLY A 203 9.93 -13.06 -8.25
N PHE A 204 10.27 -11.77 -8.44
CA PHE A 204 10.40 -11.18 -9.76
C PHE A 204 11.51 -11.80 -10.60
N ARG A 205 12.63 -12.17 -9.97
CA ARG A 205 13.72 -12.87 -10.66
C ARG A 205 13.27 -14.25 -11.14
N MET A 206 12.52 -14.98 -10.31
CA MET A 206 11.98 -16.29 -10.65
C MET A 206 11.00 -16.21 -11.83
N THR A 207 10.06 -15.25 -11.82
CA THR A 207 9.13 -15.07 -12.94
C THR A 207 9.83 -14.58 -14.20
N TYR A 208 10.81 -13.67 -14.09
CA TYR A 208 11.61 -13.21 -15.24
C TYR A 208 12.39 -14.35 -15.92
N LEU A 209 13.02 -15.24 -15.13
CA LEU A 209 13.82 -16.34 -15.67
C LEU A 209 12.96 -17.44 -16.29
N MET A 210 11.88 -17.83 -15.60
CA MET A 210 10.97 -18.88 -16.05
C MET A 210 9.88 -18.39 -17.02
N ASP A 211 9.81 -17.08 -17.25
CA ASP A 211 8.71 -16.43 -17.98
C ASP A 211 7.32 -16.74 -17.37
N GLY A 212 7.27 -16.76 -16.04
CA GLY A 212 6.04 -17.01 -15.28
C GLY A 212 5.08 -15.81 -15.28
N VAL A 213 3.83 -16.04 -14.87
CA VAL A 213 2.83 -14.98 -14.75
C VAL A 213 2.68 -14.56 -13.29
N SER A 214 2.66 -13.25 -13.04
CA SER A 214 2.37 -12.66 -11.73
C SER A 214 1.30 -11.57 -11.87
N PRO A 215 0.14 -11.67 -11.20
CA PRO A 215 -0.79 -10.53 -11.12
C PRO A 215 -0.10 -9.31 -10.47
N ASP A 216 -0.45 -8.10 -10.87
CA ASP A 216 0.06 -6.87 -10.25
C ASP A 216 -0.46 -6.67 -8.82
N ILE A 217 0.42 -6.75 -7.82
CA ILE A 217 0.01 -6.68 -6.42
C ILE A 217 -0.70 -5.38 -6.05
N ASN A 218 -0.28 -4.23 -6.59
CA ASN A 218 -0.79 -2.92 -6.17
C ASN A 218 -2.25 -2.72 -6.60
N VAL A 219 -2.52 -3.08 -7.86
CA VAL A 219 -3.86 -3.07 -8.44
C VAL A 219 -4.75 -4.07 -7.72
N ASP A 220 -4.17 -5.22 -7.37
CA ASP A 220 -4.88 -6.35 -6.79
C ASP A 220 -5.26 -6.18 -5.32
N ILE A 221 -4.59 -5.30 -4.58
CA ILE A 221 -4.97 -4.93 -3.20
C ILE A 221 -5.82 -3.66 -3.12
N GLY A 222 -5.91 -2.92 -4.23
CA GLY A 222 -6.77 -1.75 -4.37
C GLY A 222 -6.12 -0.49 -3.87
N ASP A 223 -4.82 -0.38 -4.06
CA ASP A 223 -4.02 0.76 -3.62
C ASP A 223 -3.61 1.65 -4.82
N THR A 224 -4.13 1.35 -6.02
CA THR A 224 -4.01 2.17 -7.24
C THR A 224 -5.03 3.31 -7.27
N TYR A 225 -4.55 4.55 -7.13
CA TYR A 225 -5.36 5.76 -7.22
C TYR A 225 -5.63 6.14 -8.69
N MET A 226 -6.73 5.61 -9.25
CA MET A 226 -7.08 5.79 -10.66
C MET A 226 -7.42 7.25 -11.02
N GLY A 227 -7.96 8.03 -10.09
CA GLY A 227 -8.23 9.45 -10.31
C GLY A 227 -6.95 10.30 -10.31
N ALA A 228 -5.94 9.92 -9.53
CA ALA A 228 -4.60 10.51 -9.62
C ALA A 228 -3.97 10.18 -10.97
N PHE A 229 -4.05 8.91 -11.38
CA PHE A 229 -3.57 8.43 -12.66
C PHE A 229 -4.22 9.14 -13.85
N HIS A 230 -5.54 9.34 -13.84
CA HIS A 230 -6.25 10.07 -14.91
C HIS A 230 -5.86 11.55 -14.97
N THR A 231 -5.65 12.20 -13.81
CA THR A 231 -5.33 13.62 -13.70
C THR A 231 -3.87 13.93 -14.06
N PHE A 232 -2.92 13.13 -13.58
CA PHE A 232 -1.49 13.43 -13.67
C PHE A 232 -0.71 12.49 -14.60
N GLY A 233 -1.33 11.41 -15.07
CA GLY A 233 -0.69 10.35 -15.85
C GLY A 233 0.15 9.37 -15.03
N LYS A 234 0.09 9.47 -13.69
CA LYS A 234 0.76 8.62 -12.70
C LYS A 234 0.06 8.73 -11.35
N MET A 235 0.23 7.75 -10.47
CA MET A 235 -0.37 7.78 -9.12
C MET A 235 0.62 8.09 -7.98
N HIS A 236 1.93 7.99 -8.21
CA HIS A 236 2.93 8.06 -7.15
C HIS A 236 3.23 9.51 -6.75
N MET A 237 2.40 10.07 -5.88
CA MET A 237 2.52 11.46 -5.42
C MET A 237 2.42 11.54 -3.89
N GLY A 238 3.55 11.40 -3.21
CA GLY A 238 3.61 11.38 -1.75
C GLY A 238 4.43 12.53 -1.16
N TYR A 239 4.14 12.84 0.09
CA TYR A 239 4.94 13.73 0.95
C TYR A 239 5.39 12.98 2.21
N SER A 240 6.40 13.49 2.92
CA SER A 240 6.83 12.95 4.21
C SER A 240 5.93 13.43 5.35
N ALA A 241 5.84 12.67 6.44
CA ALA A 241 4.91 12.98 7.54
C ALA A 241 5.15 14.37 8.17
N ASP A 242 6.41 14.80 8.22
CA ASP A 242 6.83 16.15 8.67
C ASP A 242 6.33 17.29 7.76
N ASN A 243 5.89 17.03 6.52
CA ASN A 243 5.23 18.04 5.66
C ASN A 243 3.97 18.62 6.32
N LEU A 244 3.32 17.86 7.21
CA LEU A 244 2.15 18.34 7.96
C LEU A 244 2.48 19.53 8.88
N LEU A 245 3.71 19.63 9.36
CA LEU A 245 4.13 20.69 10.29
C LEU A 245 4.16 22.07 9.62
N ASP A 246 4.18 22.14 8.30
CA ASP A 246 4.06 23.39 7.58
C ASP A 246 2.61 23.66 7.14
N ALA A 247 1.67 22.73 7.21
CA ALA A 247 0.30 23.00 6.78
C ALA A 247 -0.42 23.95 7.76
N GLU A 248 -1.32 24.80 7.25
CA GLU A 248 -2.28 25.59 8.04
C GLU A 248 -3.67 24.91 8.09
N LEU A 249 -3.94 24.04 7.10
CA LEU A 249 -5.16 23.26 6.99
C LEU A 249 -4.81 21.86 6.48
N ILE A 250 -5.22 20.83 7.21
CA ILE A 250 -4.93 19.43 6.91
C ILE A 250 -6.23 18.68 6.72
N PHE A 251 -6.45 18.13 5.53
CA PHE A 251 -7.56 17.23 5.26
C PHE A 251 -7.15 15.76 5.41
N MET A 252 -7.91 15.03 6.21
CA MET A 252 -7.82 13.58 6.33
C MET A 252 -8.99 12.97 5.56
N THR A 253 -8.76 12.66 4.29
CA THR A 253 -9.81 12.16 3.37
C THR A 253 -9.78 10.65 3.31
N CYS A 254 -10.91 9.97 3.51
CA CYS A 254 -10.98 8.51 3.39
C CYS A 254 -9.98 7.76 4.30
N SER A 255 -9.57 8.36 5.42
CA SER A 255 -8.41 7.95 6.22
C SER A 255 -8.70 7.82 7.72
N ASN A 256 -7.92 6.97 8.41
CA ASN A 256 -7.98 6.72 9.85
C ASN A 256 -6.58 6.42 10.41
N TRP A 257 -5.72 7.46 10.46
CA TRP A 257 -4.34 7.35 10.94
C TRP A 257 -4.19 6.77 12.34
N SER A 258 -5.18 6.91 13.23
CA SER A 258 -5.13 6.30 14.56
C SER A 258 -5.01 4.78 14.46
N TYR A 259 -5.65 4.15 13.46
CA TYR A 259 -5.55 2.70 13.25
C TYR A 259 -4.48 2.34 12.23
N THR A 260 -4.36 3.12 11.15
CA THR A 260 -3.59 2.77 9.96
C THR A 260 -2.23 3.45 9.86
N TYR A 261 -1.97 4.50 10.65
CA TYR A 261 -0.69 5.22 10.67
C TYR A 261 -0.26 5.67 12.10
N PRO A 262 -0.28 4.78 13.12
CA PRO A 262 -0.11 5.16 14.53
C PRO A 262 1.24 5.78 14.92
N SER A 263 2.36 5.25 14.43
CA SER A 263 3.74 5.76 14.64
C SER A 263 3.99 7.19 14.15
N SER A 264 3.22 7.71 13.18
CA SER A 264 3.37 9.08 12.67
C SER A 264 2.15 9.94 12.99
N TYR A 265 1.26 9.42 13.84
CA TYR A 265 0.07 10.13 14.31
C TYR A 265 0.43 11.39 15.11
N HIS A 266 1.61 11.41 15.74
CA HIS A 266 2.07 12.56 16.52
C HIS A 266 2.21 13.82 15.64
N PHE A 267 2.68 13.71 14.39
CA PHE A 267 2.76 14.83 13.45
C PHE A 267 1.41 15.53 13.23
N LEU A 268 0.30 14.78 13.25
CA LEU A 268 -1.04 15.36 13.15
C LEU A 268 -1.38 16.21 14.39
N SER A 269 -1.08 15.69 15.58
CA SER A 269 -1.31 16.40 16.85
C SER A 269 -0.38 17.61 17.02
N GLU A 270 0.88 17.46 16.63
CA GLU A 270 1.91 18.51 16.76
C GLU A 270 1.70 19.62 15.74
N ALA A 271 1.27 19.30 14.51
CA ALA A 271 0.84 20.31 13.55
C ALA A 271 -0.31 21.16 14.12
N ARG A 272 -1.27 20.56 14.84
CA ARG A 272 -2.34 21.29 15.54
C ARG A 272 -1.80 22.20 16.63
N TYR A 273 -0.85 21.73 17.44
CA TYR A 273 -0.20 22.58 18.45
C TYR A 273 0.58 23.74 17.83
N LYS A 274 1.08 23.59 16.60
CA LYS A 274 1.69 24.65 15.80
C LYS A 274 0.67 25.58 15.12
N GLY A 275 -0.63 25.30 15.24
CA GLY A 275 -1.73 26.15 14.74
C GLY A 275 -2.42 25.65 13.47
N ALA A 276 -2.06 24.46 12.96
CA ALA A 276 -2.78 23.85 11.85
C ALA A 276 -4.19 23.42 12.27
N GLU A 277 -5.14 23.57 11.36
CA GLU A 277 -6.50 23.07 11.54
C GLU A 277 -6.66 21.70 10.86
N VAL A 278 -7.14 20.69 11.58
CA VAL A 278 -7.33 19.33 11.07
C VAL A 278 -8.80 19.05 10.79
N VAL A 279 -9.10 18.65 9.56
CA VAL A 279 -10.44 18.30 9.09
C VAL A 279 -10.47 16.82 8.71
N VAL A 280 -11.31 16.02 9.37
CA VAL A 280 -11.50 14.61 9.02
C VAL A 280 -12.77 14.44 8.20
N ILE A 281 -12.62 13.88 7.00
CA ILE A 281 -13.73 13.55 6.09
C ILE A 281 -13.92 12.03 6.10
N ALA A 282 -14.98 11.60 6.79
CA ALA A 282 -15.36 10.20 6.92
C ALA A 282 -16.85 10.08 7.26
N PRO A 283 -17.56 9.04 6.76
CA PRO A 283 -18.96 8.83 7.12
C PRO A 283 -19.19 8.62 8.62
N ASP A 284 -18.33 7.81 9.24
CA ASP A 284 -18.32 7.55 10.68
C ASP A 284 -17.42 8.53 11.44
N PHE A 285 -17.74 8.73 12.72
CA PHE A 285 -16.85 9.39 13.66
C PHE A 285 -15.77 8.38 14.09
N ASN A 286 -14.74 8.29 13.27
CA ASN A 286 -13.70 7.28 13.34
C ASN A 286 -12.65 7.59 14.45
N PRO A 287 -11.75 6.66 14.79
CA PRO A 287 -10.74 6.84 15.83
C PRO A 287 -9.74 7.99 15.66
N THR A 288 -9.59 8.57 14.45
CA THR A 288 -8.80 9.79 14.23
C THR A 288 -9.61 11.06 14.51
N THR A 289 -10.93 11.02 14.32
CA THR A 289 -11.82 12.18 14.49
C THR A 289 -11.73 12.89 15.85
N PRO A 290 -11.53 12.21 17.01
CA PRO A 290 -11.33 12.90 18.29
C PRO A 290 -10.17 13.90 18.31
N ALA A 291 -9.17 13.75 17.44
CA ALA A 291 -8.05 14.68 17.33
C ALA A 291 -8.22 15.70 16.20
N ALA A 292 -9.38 15.77 15.56
CA ALA A 292 -9.68 16.76 14.53
C ALA A 292 -10.39 17.98 15.11
N ASP A 293 -10.27 19.12 14.43
CA ASP A 293 -10.99 20.34 14.76
C ASP A 293 -12.39 20.34 14.10
N LEU A 294 -12.51 19.71 12.92
CA LEU A 294 -13.79 19.53 12.21
C LEU A 294 -13.97 18.09 11.73
N HIS A 295 -15.18 17.56 11.90
CA HIS A 295 -15.62 16.31 11.28
C HIS A 295 -16.63 16.61 10.16
N VAL A 296 -16.37 16.07 8.97
CA VAL A 296 -17.25 16.16 7.81
C VAL A 296 -17.91 14.79 7.57
N PRO A 297 -19.16 14.58 8.04
CA PRO A 297 -19.86 13.30 7.94
C PRO A 297 -20.48 13.08 6.57
N VAL A 298 -19.64 12.90 5.54
CA VAL A 298 -20.09 12.59 4.17
C VAL A 298 -20.88 11.27 4.13
N ARG A 299 -21.90 11.15 3.27
CA ARG A 299 -22.51 9.84 3.00
C ARG A 299 -21.52 8.94 2.29
N VAL A 300 -21.59 7.64 2.56
CA VAL A 300 -20.73 6.62 1.93
C VAL A 300 -20.75 6.76 0.39
N GLY A 301 -19.58 7.06 -0.19
CA GLY A 301 -19.37 7.18 -1.64
C GLY A 301 -19.72 8.54 -2.24
N SER A 302 -19.91 9.59 -1.43
CA SER A 302 -20.36 10.92 -1.89
C SER A 302 -19.33 12.05 -1.77
N ASP A 303 -18.08 11.70 -1.51
CA ASP A 303 -16.97 12.65 -1.34
C ASP A 303 -16.76 13.53 -2.57
N ALA A 304 -17.02 13.01 -3.79
CA ALA A 304 -16.95 13.79 -5.02
C ALA A 304 -17.89 15.01 -4.99
N ALA A 305 -19.15 14.83 -4.56
CA ALA A 305 -20.11 15.93 -4.45
C ALA A 305 -19.67 16.98 -3.42
N PHE A 306 -19.03 16.57 -2.32
CA PHE A 306 -18.47 17.48 -1.34
C PHE A 306 -17.35 18.35 -1.94
N TRP A 307 -16.35 17.74 -2.59
CA TRP A 307 -15.24 18.47 -3.21
C TRP A 307 -15.69 19.38 -4.34
N LEU A 308 -16.65 18.95 -5.17
CA LEU A 308 -17.23 19.78 -6.22
C LEU A 308 -18.00 20.99 -5.65
N GLY A 309 -18.65 20.84 -4.49
CA GLY A 309 -19.25 21.96 -3.76
C GLY A 309 -18.22 22.99 -3.31
N LEU A 310 -17.05 22.55 -2.82
CA LEU A 310 -15.93 23.43 -2.50
C LEU A 310 -15.40 24.15 -3.75
N SER A 311 -15.21 23.42 -4.86
CA SER A 311 -14.80 23.99 -6.14
C SER A 311 -15.80 25.03 -6.67
N GLN A 312 -17.11 24.77 -6.52
CA GLN A 312 -18.16 25.71 -6.91
C GLN A 312 -18.05 27.02 -6.12
N VAL A 313 -17.87 26.96 -4.80
CA VAL A 313 -17.71 28.16 -3.95
C VAL A 313 -16.48 28.96 -4.39
N MET A 314 -15.34 28.29 -4.64
CA MET A 314 -14.12 28.97 -5.05
C MET A 314 -14.26 29.67 -6.42
N ILE A 315 -14.99 29.06 -7.36
CA ILE A 315 -15.20 29.65 -8.70
C ILE A 315 -16.21 30.79 -8.63
N ASP A 316 -17.33 30.60 -7.94
CA ASP A 316 -18.41 31.60 -7.83
C ASP A 316 -17.96 32.86 -7.08
N GLU A 317 -17.20 32.68 -5.99
CA GLU A 317 -16.62 33.79 -5.22
C GLU A 317 -15.29 34.31 -5.80
N LYS A 318 -14.83 33.77 -6.93
CA LYS A 318 -13.56 34.13 -7.60
C LYS A 318 -12.32 34.06 -6.68
N LEU A 319 -12.26 33.02 -5.86
CA LEU A 319 -11.18 32.78 -4.89
C LEU A 319 -10.04 31.90 -5.44
N PHE A 320 -10.15 31.41 -6.67
CA PHE A 320 -9.15 30.54 -7.28
C PHE A 320 -7.89 31.30 -7.73
N ASP A 321 -6.74 30.63 -7.73
CA ASP A 321 -5.48 31.16 -8.26
C ASP A 321 -5.48 31.07 -9.79
N ARG A 322 -5.90 32.15 -10.45
CA ARG A 322 -6.00 32.22 -11.91
C ARG A 322 -4.67 31.92 -12.63
N GLN A 323 -3.55 32.41 -12.10
CA GLN A 323 -2.25 32.20 -12.75
C GLN A 323 -1.86 30.73 -12.68
N PHE A 324 -1.99 30.13 -11.50
CA PHE A 324 -1.69 28.72 -11.31
C PHE A 324 -2.58 27.83 -12.16
N VAL A 325 -3.89 28.08 -12.16
CA VAL A 325 -4.87 27.32 -12.95
C VAL A 325 -4.52 27.37 -14.44
N CYS A 326 -4.24 28.56 -14.99
CA CYS A 326 -3.87 28.69 -16.40
C CYS A 326 -2.55 27.97 -16.74
N GLU A 327 -1.57 27.99 -15.83
CA GLU A 327 -0.23 27.44 -16.09
C GLU A 327 -0.17 25.92 -15.91
N GLN A 328 -0.89 25.34 -14.95
CA GLN A 328 -0.66 23.96 -14.51
C GLN A 328 -1.73 22.97 -15.00
N THR A 329 -2.92 23.45 -15.38
CA THR A 329 -4.07 22.60 -15.70
C THR A 329 -4.50 22.71 -17.16
N ASP A 330 -5.33 21.77 -17.61
CA ASP A 330 -6.00 21.80 -18.91
C ASP A 330 -7.23 22.73 -18.96
N LEU A 331 -7.60 23.37 -17.85
CA LEU A 331 -8.76 24.25 -17.74
C LEU A 331 -8.82 25.41 -18.76
N PRO A 332 -7.71 26.04 -19.23
CA PRO A 332 -7.76 27.04 -20.29
C PRO A 332 -7.80 26.47 -21.73
N LEU A 333 -7.67 25.15 -21.93
CA LEU A 333 -7.74 24.56 -23.27
C LEU A 333 -9.13 24.65 -23.88
N LEU A 334 -9.19 24.69 -25.20
CA LEU A 334 -10.42 24.84 -25.95
C LEU A 334 -11.05 23.49 -26.31
N VAL A 335 -12.35 23.39 -26.06
CA VAL A 335 -13.21 22.25 -26.41
C VAL A 335 -14.24 22.70 -27.43
N ARG A 336 -14.43 21.90 -28.48
CA ARG A 336 -15.42 22.13 -29.52
C ARG A 336 -16.82 21.83 -29.00
N MET A 337 -17.75 22.75 -29.21
CA MET A 337 -19.13 22.57 -28.73
C MET A 337 -19.95 21.59 -29.57
N ASP A 338 -19.53 21.28 -30.80
CA ASP A 338 -20.23 20.35 -31.69
C ASP A 338 -19.91 18.88 -31.39
N THR A 339 -18.68 18.59 -30.95
CA THR A 339 -18.23 17.21 -30.69
C THR A 339 -17.91 16.90 -29.23
N GLY A 340 -17.68 17.92 -28.40
CA GLY A 340 -17.15 17.73 -27.04
C GLY A 340 -15.68 17.29 -27.00
N LYS A 341 -14.95 17.37 -28.12
CA LYS A 341 -13.51 17.06 -28.20
C LYS A 341 -12.66 18.30 -28.06
N PHE A 342 -11.40 18.15 -27.67
CA PHE A 342 -10.46 19.26 -27.72
C PHE A 342 -10.31 19.80 -29.16
N LEU A 343 -10.12 21.13 -29.30
CA LEU A 343 -9.74 21.73 -30.56
C LEU A 343 -8.27 21.38 -30.84
N SER A 344 -8.02 20.57 -31.87
CA SER A 344 -6.68 20.08 -32.24
C SER A 344 -6.10 20.81 -33.46
N ALA A 345 -4.79 20.63 -33.72
CA ALA A 345 -4.15 21.20 -34.90
C ALA A 345 -4.63 20.51 -36.18
N GLU A 346 -4.97 19.23 -36.10
CA GLU A 346 -5.60 18.50 -37.21
C GLU A 346 -6.89 19.19 -37.69
N ASP A 347 -7.67 19.75 -36.76
CA ASP A 347 -8.91 20.48 -37.04
C ASP A 347 -8.66 21.88 -37.65
N VAL A 348 -7.67 22.60 -37.13
CA VAL A 348 -7.41 24.01 -37.47
C VAL A 348 -6.53 24.15 -38.71
N ASP A 349 -5.39 23.46 -38.75
CA ASP A 349 -4.35 23.61 -39.77
C ASP A 349 -3.89 22.29 -40.41
N GLY A 350 -4.51 21.16 -40.05
CA GLY A 350 -4.11 19.83 -40.54
C GLY A 350 -2.82 19.31 -39.90
N GLY A 351 -2.35 19.94 -38.82
CA GLY A 351 -1.19 19.51 -38.05
C GLY A 351 -1.45 18.30 -37.15
N GLU A 352 -0.64 18.16 -36.11
CA GLU A 352 -0.68 17.01 -35.20
C GLU A 352 -1.98 16.95 -34.36
N ALA A 353 -2.66 15.80 -34.35
CA ALA A 353 -3.91 15.60 -33.62
C ALA A 353 -3.80 15.86 -32.11
N LYS A 354 -2.61 15.71 -31.52
CA LYS A 354 -2.34 15.91 -30.08
C LYS A 354 -1.95 17.35 -29.73
N GLN A 355 -1.86 18.24 -30.72
CA GLN A 355 -1.55 19.65 -30.49
C GLN A 355 -2.83 20.43 -30.26
N PHE A 356 -3.04 20.95 -29.04
CA PHE A 356 -4.24 21.69 -28.65
C PHE A 356 -4.02 23.21 -28.63
N TYR A 357 -5.11 23.96 -28.45
CA TYR A 357 -5.11 25.43 -28.48
C TYR A 357 -5.66 26.06 -27.21
N PHE A 358 -5.08 27.20 -26.88
CA PHE A 358 -5.65 28.23 -26.03
C PHE A 358 -6.30 29.33 -26.87
N PHE A 359 -7.09 30.18 -26.24
CA PHE A 359 -7.54 31.44 -26.83
C PHE A 359 -6.70 32.60 -26.30
N ASP A 360 -6.16 33.43 -27.20
CA ASP A 360 -5.49 34.68 -26.85
C ASP A 360 -6.48 35.85 -27.02
N GLU A 361 -6.96 36.39 -25.89
CA GLU A 361 -7.92 37.50 -25.89
C GLU A 361 -7.34 38.77 -26.52
N LYS A 362 -6.03 39.00 -26.41
CA LYS A 362 -5.38 40.19 -26.98
C LYS A 362 -5.26 40.08 -28.50
N ALA A 363 -4.95 38.87 -28.99
CA ALA A 363 -4.84 38.61 -30.41
C ALA A 363 -6.18 38.28 -31.08
N GLY A 364 -7.24 38.01 -30.30
CA GLY A 364 -8.56 37.61 -30.80
C GLY A 364 -8.54 36.31 -31.61
N SER A 365 -7.60 35.41 -31.31
CA SER A 365 -7.37 34.19 -32.10
C SER A 365 -6.89 33.02 -31.24
N VAL A 366 -6.98 31.82 -31.81
CA VAL A 366 -6.49 30.59 -31.18
C VAL A 366 -4.97 30.50 -31.30
N ARG A 367 -4.30 30.06 -30.23
CA ARG A 367 -2.84 29.91 -30.17
C ARG A 367 -2.47 28.52 -29.65
N LYS A 368 -1.47 27.89 -30.26
CA LYS A 368 -1.00 26.54 -29.88
C LYS A 368 -0.54 26.53 -28.43
N ALA A 369 -1.07 25.59 -27.64
CA ALA A 369 -0.60 25.33 -26.29
C ALA A 369 0.75 24.62 -26.35
N SER A 370 1.76 25.11 -25.62
CA SER A 370 3.08 24.45 -25.60
C SER A 370 2.97 23.00 -25.10
N ARG A 371 3.55 22.07 -25.86
CA ARG A 371 3.68 20.66 -25.48
C ARG A 371 4.99 20.34 -24.74
N GLY A 372 5.99 21.22 -24.83
CA GLY A 372 7.33 21.01 -24.25
C GLY A 372 7.57 21.70 -22.91
N THR A 373 6.73 22.64 -22.50
CA THR A 373 6.84 23.30 -21.19
C THR A 373 5.48 23.80 -20.69
N LEU A 374 5.30 23.79 -19.37
CA LEU A 374 4.15 24.40 -18.71
C LEU A 374 4.24 25.93 -18.64
N LYS A 375 5.46 26.48 -18.76
CA LYS A 375 5.70 27.92 -18.67
C LYS A 375 4.90 28.66 -19.75
N LEU A 376 4.07 29.59 -19.31
CA LEU A 376 3.28 30.44 -20.18
C LEU A 376 4.09 31.63 -20.66
N ASP A 377 4.04 31.92 -21.96
CA ASP A 377 4.61 33.13 -22.57
C ASP A 377 3.54 34.22 -22.84
N PHE A 378 2.26 33.86 -22.72
CA PHE A 378 1.11 34.76 -22.67
C PHE A 378 0.07 34.20 -21.71
N MET A 379 -0.85 35.05 -21.25
CA MET A 379 -1.93 34.63 -20.37
C MET A 379 -3.16 34.22 -21.20
N PRO A 380 -3.55 32.94 -21.23
CA PRO A 380 -4.69 32.50 -22.02
C PRO A 380 -6.03 32.96 -21.40
N ALA A 381 -7.07 32.97 -22.24
CA ALA A 381 -8.44 33.08 -21.78
C ALA A 381 -8.77 31.88 -20.88
N LEU A 382 -9.35 32.15 -19.71
CA LEU A 382 -9.84 31.11 -18.82
C LEU A 382 -11.37 30.98 -18.91
N GLU A 383 -12.09 32.08 -19.09
CA GLU A 383 -13.56 32.08 -19.17
C GLU A 383 -14.00 32.43 -20.59
N GLY A 384 -15.18 31.97 -20.99
CA GLY A 384 -15.83 32.40 -22.23
C GLY A 384 -15.98 31.34 -23.32
N THR A 385 -16.78 31.72 -24.33
CA THR A 385 -17.01 30.98 -25.57
C THR A 385 -16.53 31.85 -26.72
N PHE A 386 -15.81 31.24 -27.65
CA PHE A 386 -15.12 31.89 -28.74
C PHE A 386 -15.40 31.17 -30.06
N SER A 387 -15.08 31.83 -31.17
CA SER A 387 -15.17 31.22 -32.49
C SER A 387 -13.79 30.81 -33.00
N ALA A 388 -13.70 29.59 -33.54
CA ALA A 388 -12.50 29.07 -34.18
C ALA A 388 -12.79 28.69 -35.63
N ARG A 389 -11.87 29.02 -36.54
CA ARG A 389 -11.97 28.67 -37.96
C ARG A 389 -11.23 27.36 -38.21
N LEU A 390 -11.92 26.39 -38.79
CA LEU A 390 -11.37 25.09 -39.17
C LEU A 390 -10.68 25.15 -40.54
N LYS A 391 -9.84 24.14 -40.85
CA LYS A 391 -9.16 24.01 -42.15
C LYS A 391 -10.11 23.98 -43.35
N ASN A 392 -11.33 23.46 -43.17
CA ASN A 392 -12.37 23.40 -44.19
C ASN A 392 -13.11 24.73 -44.39
N GLY A 393 -12.69 25.81 -43.72
CA GLY A 393 -13.29 27.13 -43.80
C GLY A 393 -14.53 27.33 -42.91
N LYS A 394 -15.04 26.28 -42.26
CA LYS A 394 -16.17 26.37 -41.32
C LYS A 394 -15.72 27.06 -40.03
N THR A 395 -16.52 27.99 -39.54
CA THR A 395 -16.37 28.56 -38.20
C THR A 395 -17.22 27.76 -37.22
N ILE A 396 -16.62 27.32 -36.12
CA ILE A 396 -17.30 26.60 -35.04
C ILE A 396 -17.20 27.38 -33.73
N GLN A 397 -18.10 27.07 -32.79
CA GLN A 397 -18.00 27.57 -31.43
C GLN A 397 -17.15 26.64 -30.58
N VAL A 398 -16.24 27.24 -29.82
CA VAL A 398 -15.35 26.57 -28.87
C VAL A 398 -15.48 27.26 -27.52
N ARG A 399 -15.29 26.52 -26.44
CA ARG A 399 -15.28 27.06 -25.08
C ARG A 399 -14.05 26.57 -24.34
N THR A 400 -13.60 27.31 -23.34
CA THR A 400 -12.58 26.79 -22.43
C THR A 400 -13.14 25.63 -21.61
N VAL A 401 -12.28 24.70 -21.20
CA VAL A 401 -12.66 23.64 -20.25
C VAL A 401 -13.21 24.25 -18.96
N PHE A 402 -12.61 25.33 -18.47
CA PHE A 402 -13.06 26.05 -17.28
C PHE A 402 -14.48 26.62 -17.42
N GLU A 403 -14.84 27.17 -18.59
CA GLU A 403 -16.22 27.62 -18.83
C GLU A 403 -17.19 26.43 -18.77
N GLY A 404 -16.83 25.30 -19.38
CA GLY A 404 -17.59 24.05 -19.27
C GLY A 404 -17.71 23.54 -17.83
N LEU A 405 -16.63 23.65 -17.05
CA LEU A 405 -16.62 23.31 -15.62
C LEU A 405 -17.53 24.24 -14.81
N ARG A 406 -17.49 25.55 -15.06
CA ARG A 406 -18.36 26.52 -14.40
C ARG A 406 -19.84 26.22 -14.65
N GLU A 407 -20.19 25.85 -15.88
CA GLU A 407 -21.53 25.40 -16.22
C GLU A 407 -21.89 24.10 -15.49
N HIS A 408 -20.99 23.11 -15.50
CA HIS A 408 -21.18 21.83 -14.80
C HIS A 408 -21.39 22.01 -13.29
N LEU A 409 -20.65 22.93 -12.66
CA LEU A 409 -20.74 23.20 -11.22
C LEU A 409 -22.05 23.88 -10.79
N LYS A 410 -22.91 24.32 -11.72
CA LYS A 410 -24.29 24.75 -11.40
C LYS A 410 -25.12 23.64 -10.76
N ASP A 411 -24.74 22.38 -10.93
CA ASP A 411 -25.35 21.23 -10.26
C ASP A 411 -24.72 20.86 -8.91
N TYR A 412 -23.74 21.65 -8.48
CA TYR A 412 -22.98 21.49 -7.25
C TYR A 412 -22.92 22.78 -6.42
N THR A 413 -23.94 23.65 -6.52
CA THR A 413 -24.09 24.74 -5.53
C THR A 413 -24.08 24.15 -4.11
N PRO A 414 -23.70 24.90 -3.06
CA PRO A 414 -23.57 24.35 -1.71
C PRO A 414 -24.84 23.62 -1.23
N GLU A 415 -26.02 24.10 -1.64
CA GLU A 415 -27.32 23.46 -1.40
C GLU A 415 -27.46 22.11 -2.13
N LYS A 416 -27.14 22.06 -3.44
CA LYS A 416 -27.23 20.84 -4.24
C LYS A 416 -26.17 19.82 -3.82
N ALA A 417 -24.95 20.26 -3.54
CA ALA A 417 -23.88 19.43 -3.01
C ALA A 417 -24.27 18.84 -1.65
N SER A 418 -24.79 19.67 -0.73
CA SER A 418 -25.33 19.22 0.56
C SER A 418 -26.42 18.16 0.41
N ALA A 419 -27.34 18.34 -0.53
CA ALA A 419 -28.39 17.36 -0.80
C ALA A 419 -27.83 16.00 -1.27
N LYS A 420 -26.72 15.99 -2.02
CA LYS A 420 -26.04 14.77 -2.49
C LYS A 420 -25.22 14.11 -1.38
N CYS A 421 -24.32 14.85 -0.72
CA CYS A 421 -23.35 14.28 0.22
C CYS A 421 -23.78 14.26 1.69
N GLY A 422 -24.86 14.98 2.04
CA GLY A 422 -25.35 15.08 3.42
C GLY A 422 -24.59 16.04 4.33
N VAL A 423 -23.56 16.74 3.81
CA VAL A 423 -22.77 17.72 4.57
C VAL A 423 -23.52 19.05 4.68
N PRO A 424 -23.54 19.73 5.84
CA PRO A 424 -24.19 21.03 5.98
C PRO A 424 -23.67 22.09 4.99
N VAL A 425 -24.60 22.86 4.41
CA VAL A 425 -24.31 23.93 3.45
C VAL A 425 -23.29 24.95 3.98
N SER A 426 -23.41 25.32 5.26
CA SER A 426 -22.49 26.25 5.92
C SER A 426 -21.05 25.73 5.92
N LEU A 427 -20.87 24.44 6.21
CA LEU A 427 -19.57 23.80 6.28
C LEU A 427 -18.91 23.70 4.91
N ILE A 428 -19.69 23.41 3.85
CA ILE A 428 -19.20 23.42 2.46
C ILE A 428 -18.64 24.80 2.09
N ARG A 429 -19.38 25.88 2.39
CA ARG A 429 -18.95 27.26 2.13
C ARG A 429 -17.70 27.63 2.93
N GLU A 430 -17.70 27.31 4.22
CA GLU A 430 -16.59 27.62 5.12
C GLU A 430 -15.30 26.95 4.66
N LEU A 431 -15.35 25.64 4.39
CA LEU A 431 -14.18 24.88 3.95
C LEU A 431 -13.72 25.31 2.55
N GLY A 432 -14.64 25.65 1.62
CA GLY A 432 -14.27 26.17 0.31
C GLY A 432 -13.47 27.47 0.40
N ARG A 433 -13.89 28.38 1.28
CA ARG A 433 -13.16 29.64 1.55
C ARG A 433 -11.83 29.42 2.27
N LYS A 434 -11.75 28.44 3.17
CA LYS A 434 -10.53 28.09 3.90
C LYS A 434 -9.48 27.50 2.97
N VAL A 435 -9.85 26.52 2.13
CA VAL A 435 -8.96 25.89 1.15
C VAL A 435 -8.35 26.92 0.21
N ALA A 436 -9.14 27.89 -0.25
CA ALA A 436 -8.66 28.94 -1.14
C ALA A 436 -7.63 29.90 -0.52
N LYS A 437 -7.61 30.04 0.81
CA LYS A 437 -6.79 31.04 1.51
C LYS A 437 -5.63 30.46 2.30
N LYS A 438 -5.79 29.24 2.83
CA LYS A 438 -4.83 28.59 3.71
C LYS A 438 -3.90 27.67 2.94
N ARG A 439 -2.66 27.57 3.42
CA ARG A 439 -1.70 26.55 2.99
C ARG A 439 -2.22 25.16 3.37
N THR A 440 -2.71 24.43 2.38
CA THR A 440 -3.52 23.23 2.60
C THR A 440 -2.84 21.98 2.06
N CYS A 441 -2.83 20.91 2.85
CA CYS A 441 -2.49 19.57 2.37
C CYS A 441 -3.63 18.58 2.64
N SER A 442 -3.67 17.49 1.87
CA SER A 442 -4.65 16.42 2.02
C SER A 442 -3.95 15.07 2.07
N TYR A 443 -4.34 14.20 3.01
CA TYR A 443 -3.99 12.79 2.98
C TYR A 443 -5.16 12.01 2.39
N ILE A 444 -4.90 11.22 1.34
CA ILE A 444 -5.88 10.36 0.72
C ILE A 444 -5.68 8.95 1.25
N GLY A 445 -6.69 8.42 1.94
CA GLY A 445 -6.69 7.02 2.36
C GLY A 445 -7.15 6.08 1.24
N PHE A 446 -6.70 4.83 1.31
CA PHE A 446 -6.97 3.77 0.33
C PHE A 446 -8.45 3.42 0.14
N SER A 447 -9.37 3.94 0.96
CA SER A 447 -10.80 3.72 0.76
C SER A 447 -11.31 4.39 -0.53
N SER A 448 -10.66 5.45 -1.00
CA SER A 448 -10.96 6.05 -2.30
C SER A 448 -10.71 5.05 -3.44
N ALA A 449 -9.49 4.51 -3.54
CA ALA A 449 -9.11 3.50 -4.53
C ALA A 449 -9.94 2.19 -4.47
N LYS A 450 -10.59 1.90 -3.33
CA LYS A 450 -11.47 0.73 -3.12
C LYS A 450 -12.96 1.03 -3.33
N SER A 451 -13.30 2.25 -3.76
CA SER A 451 -14.66 2.64 -4.13
C SER A 451 -14.85 2.55 -5.63
N TYR A 452 -16.03 2.11 -6.10
CA TYR A 452 -16.31 1.96 -7.54
C TYR A 452 -16.10 3.26 -8.32
N HIS A 453 -16.54 4.39 -7.77
CA HIS A 453 -16.32 5.75 -8.31
C HIS A 453 -15.21 6.50 -7.55
N GLY A 454 -14.21 5.78 -7.04
CA GLY A 454 -13.06 6.34 -6.33
C GLY A 454 -12.25 7.33 -7.18
N ASP A 455 -12.15 7.05 -8.48
CA ASP A 455 -11.50 7.91 -9.46
C ASP A 455 -12.13 9.31 -9.52
N LEU A 456 -13.45 9.40 -9.39
CA LEU A 456 -14.18 10.67 -9.36
C LEU A 456 -14.00 11.42 -8.03
N MET A 457 -13.93 10.70 -6.91
CA MET A 457 -13.65 11.28 -5.58
C MET A 457 -12.26 11.93 -5.56
N GLU A 458 -11.26 11.21 -6.07
CA GLU A 458 -9.88 11.67 -6.20
C GLU A 458 -9.76 12.86 -7.15
N ARG A 459 -10.31 12.77 -8.38
CA ARG A 459 -10.29 13.88 -9.36
C ARG A 459 -10.93 15.16 -8.81
N SER A 460 -12.02 15.03 -8.06
CA SER A 460 -12.71 16.18 -7.46
C SER A 460 -11.88 16.84 -6.35
N LEU A 461 -11.21 16.05 -5.51
CA LEU A 461 -10.24 16.56 -4.54
C LEU A 461 -9.10 17.30 -5.24
N PHE A 462 -8.49 16.68 -6.26
CA PHE A 462 -7.39 17.32 -7.00
C PHE A 462 -7.83 18.61 -7.67
N LEU A 463 -9.07 18.69 -8.17
CA LEU A 463 -9.62 19.92 -8.74
C LEU A 463 -9.69 21.04 -7.68
N ALA A 464 -10.19 20.76 -6.48
CA ALA A 464 -10.25 21.75 -5.40
C ALA A 464 -8.84 22.24 -4.99
N MET A 465 -7.86 21.33 -4.94
CA MET A 465 -6.47 21.67 -4.63
C MET A 465 -5.79 22.46 -5.76
N ALA A 466 -6.12 22.15 -7.02
CA ALA A 466 -5.63 22.86 -8.20
C ALA A 466 -6.16 24.30 -8.25
N LEU A 467 -7.46 24.49 -8.01
CA LEU A 467 -8.10 25.81 -8.00
C LEU A 467 -7.48 26.74 -6.96
N SER A 468 -7.05 26.21 -5.81
CA SER A 468 -6.43 27.00 -4.74
C SER A 468 -4.92 27.17 -4.88
N GLY A 469 -4.27 26.57 -5.88
CA GLY A 469 -2.81 26.63 -6.04
C GLY A 469 -2.02 25.96 -4.90
N ASN A 470 -2.66 25.03 -4.18
CA ASN A 470 -2.08 24.32 -3.04
C ASN A 470 -1.24 23.11 -3.47
N TRP A 471 -0.32 23.29 -4.42
CA TRP A 471 0.65 22.30 -4.86
C TRP A 471 2.07 22.89 -4.92
N GLY A 472 3.09 22.02 -4.84
CA GLY A 472 4.49 22.39 -5.09
C GLY A 472 5.17 23.22 -3.99
N LYS A 473 4.57 23.35 -2.81
CA LYS A 473 5.14 24.10 -1.67
C LYS A 473 5.16 23.22 -0.39
N PRO A 474 6.11 23.41 0.54
CA PRO A 474 6.03 22.78 1.86
C PRO A 474 4.69 23.07 2.54
N GLY A 475 4.09 22.06 3.18
CA GLY A 475 2.76 22.17 3.79
C GLY A 475 1.59 22.11 2.79
N THR A 476 1.86 21.81 1.51
CA THR A 476 0.81 21.67 0.47
C THR A 476 0.84 20.30 -0.21
N GLY A 477 -0.10 20.07 -1.12
CA GLY A 477 -0.19 18.84 -1.91
C GLY A 477 -1.17 17.81 -1.36
N ALA A 478 -1.39 16.77 -2.15
CA ALA A 478 -2.17 15.61 -1.76
C ALA A 478 -1.27 14.38 -1.73
N PHE A 479 -1.42 13.55 -0.69
CA PHE A 479 -0.70 12.28 -0.57
C PHE A 479 -1.52 11.18 -1.23
N ALA A 480 -1.05 10.69 -2.37
CA ALA A 480 -1.41 9.40 -2.94
C ALA A 480 -0.14 8.53 -2.92
N TRP A 481 -0.19 7.45 -2.12
CA TRP A 481 0.89 6.49 -1.87
C TRP A 481 2.07 6.52 -2.86
N ALA A 482 3.29 6.70 -2.36
CA ALA A 482 4.47 6.79 -3.21
C ALA A 482 5.63 5.92 -2.70
N TYR A 483 6.16 5.11 -3.62
CA TYR A 483 7.20 4.11 -3.41
C TYR A 483 8.53 4.65 -3.96
N SER A 484 9.60 4.66 -3.17
CA SER A 484 10.79 5.51 -3.43
C SER A 484 12.10 4.75 -3.64
N ASP A 485 12.08 3.45 -3.98
CA ASP A 485 13.28 2.62 -3.98
C ASP A 485 13.27 1.53 -5.06
N ASP A 486 14.21 1.50 -5.99
CA ASP A 486 14.16 0.56 -7.11
C ASP A 486 14.98 -0.72 -6.89
N ASN A 487 15.66 -0.88 -5.74
CA ASN A 487 16.62 -1.97 -5.53
C ASN A 487 16.00 -3.38 -5.67
N MET A 488 14.73 -3.55 -5.30
CA MET A 488 14.03 -4.84 -5.40
C MET A 488 13.74 -5.22 -6.85
N VAL A 489 13.33 -4.23 -7.66
CA VAL A 489 13.08 -4.43 -9.09
C VAL A 489 14.40 -4.72 -9.79
N TYR A 490 15.47 -3.98 -9.46
CA TYR A 490 16.79 -4.19 -10.03
C TYR A 490 17.39 -5.54 -9.67
N LEU A 491 17.30 -5.98 -8.41
CA LEU A 491 17.70 -7.33 -8.02
C LEU A 491 16.95 -8.41 -8.83
N GLY A 492 15.68 -8.12 -9.17
CA GLY A 492 14.84 -8.97 -10.01
C GLY A 492 15.34 -9.15 -11.44
N VAL A 493 15.84 -8.08 -12.07
CA VAL A 493 16.12 -8.06 -13.54
C VAL A 493 17.60 -8.03 -13.92
N MET A 494 18.51 -7.68 -13.00
CA MET A 494 19.94 -7.58 -13.30
C MET A 494 20.53 -8.92 -13.77
N SER A 495 21.34 -8.86 -14.81
CA SER A 495 22.03 -10.01 -15.40
C SER A 495 23.32 -10.37 -14.64
N LYS A 496 23.96 -9.36 -14.05
CA LYS A 496 25.25 -9.44 -13.36
C LYS A 496 25.33 -8.43 -12.20
N PRO A 497 26.30 -8.59 -11.27
CA PRO A 497 26.46 -7.71 -10.12
C PRO A 497 26.77 -6.25 -10.48
N THR A 498 26.48 -5.35 -9.56
CA THR A 498 26.78 -3.91 -9.65
C THR A 498 28.27 -3.67 -9.86
N ALA A 499 29.13 -4.40 -9.14
CA ALA A 499 30.58 -4.33 -9.27
C ALA A 499 31.11 -4.72 -10.67
N GLN A 500 30.30 -5.41 -11.49
CA GLN A 500 30.62 -5.82 -12.86
C GLN A 500 29.90 -4.97 -13.92
N GLY A 501 29.34 -3.81 -13.52
CA GLY A 501 28.62 -2.90 -14.41
C GLY A 501 27.18 -3.32 -14.71
N GLY A 502 26.54 -4.14 -13.85
CA GLY A 502 25.13 -4.53 -14.05
C GLY A 502 24.16 -3.35 -14.05
N MET A 503 24.44 -2.33 -13.24
CA MET A 503 23.65 -1.09 -13.22
C MET A 503 23.89 -0.22 -14.45
N ASP A 504 25.11 -0.22 -14.99
CA ASP A 504 25.46 0.54 -16.20
C ASP A 504 24.68 0.02 -17.42
N GLU A 505 24.48 -1.30 -17.54
CA GLU A 505 23.67 -1.90 -18.60
C GLU A 505 22.20 -1.45 -18.54
N LEU A 506 21.60 -1.47 -17.36
CA LEU A 506 20.22 -1.04 -17.17
C LEU A 506 20.06 0.47 -17.44
N HIS A 507 21.04 1.26 -17.01
CA HIS A 507 21.05 2.70 -17.27
C HIS A 507 21.15 2.99 -18.77
N GLN A 508 22.07 2.36 -19.49
CA GLN A 508 22.21 2.49 -20.94
C GLN A 508 20.94 2.07 -21.68
N MET A 509 20.27 1.01 -21.22
CA MET A 509 18.99 0.59 -21.78
C MET A 509 17.92 1.68 -21.58
N ALA A 510 17.77 2.21 -20.37
CA ALA A 510 16.82 3.27 -20.07
C ALA A 510 17.11 4.56 -20.89
N GLU A 511 18.37 4.97 -21.00
CA GLU A 511 18.79 6.09 -21.84
C GLU A 511 18.44 5.87 -23.32
N GLY A 512 18.63 4.65 -23.83
CA GLY A 512 18.24 4.29 -25.20
C GLY A 512 16.73 4.38 -25.45
N PHE A 513 15.89 4.09 -24.46
CA PHE A 513 14.44 4.33 -24.54
C PHE A 513 14.10 5.82 -24.50
N ASN A 514 14.73 6.58 -23.62
CA ASN A 514 14.55 8.03 -23.53
C ASN A 514 14.92 8.71 -24.85
N LYS A 515 16.08 8.36 -25.41
CA LYS A 515 16.54 8.89 -26.71
C LYS A 515 15.54 8.61 -27.83
N ARG A 516 15.07 7.36 -27.97
CA ARG A 516 14.05 7.00 -28.98
C ARG A 516 12.73 7.73 -28.78
N THR A 517 12.32 7.95 -27.53
CA THR A 517 11.10 8.69 -27.21
C THR A 517 11.23 10.16 -27.61
N LEU A 518 12.37 10.78 -27.33
CA LEU A 518 12.69 12.15 -27.74
C LEU A 518 12.83 12.30 -29.26
N GLU A 519 13.38 11.30 -29.95
CA GLU A 519 13.45 11.27 -31.42
C GLU A 519 12.05 11.19 -32.05
N ALA A 520 11.11 10.45 -31.43
CA ALA A 520 9.73 10.32 -31.91
C ALA A 520 8.88 11.56 -31.61
N ASP A 521 9.05 12.17 -30.44
CA ASP A 521 8.40 13.42 -30.04
C ASP A 521 9.41 14.29 -29.26
N PRO A 522 9.99 15.32 -29.91
CA PRO A 522 10.97 16.23 -29.30
C PRO A 522 10.44 17.03 -28.10
N THR A 523 9.13 17.02 -27.86
CA THR A 523 8.48 17.66 -26.71
C THR A 523 8.28 16.72 -25.52
N SER A 524 8.69 15.45 -25.66
CA SER A 524 8.68 14.46 -24.57
C SER A 524 9.67 14.82 -23.46
N THR A 525 9.40 14.32 -22.26
CA THR A 525 10.31 14.42 -21.11
C THR A 525 10.93 13.05 -20.80
N ASP A 526 12.03 13.04 -20.05
CA ASP A 526 12.65 11.79 -19.56
C ASP A 526 11.66 10.92 -18.77
N GLU A 527 10.69 11.55 -18.09
CA GLU A 527 9.61 10.85 -17.41
C GLU A 527 8.76 10.01 -18.37
N MET A 528 8.44 10.56 -19.54
CA MET A 528 7.60 9.87 -20.53
C MET A 528 8.35 8.73 -21.20
N GLY A 529 9.65 8.93 -21.49
CA GLY A 529 10.51 7.86 -22.00
C GLY A 529 10.72 6.74 -20.99
N ASN A 530 10.86 7.08 -19.71
CA ASN A 530 10.97 6.08 -18.65
C ASN A 530 9.70 5.23 -18.53
N ILE A 531 8.51 5.80 -18.70
CA ILE A 531 7.27 5.02 -18.68
C ILE A 531 7.23 3.99 -19.82
N GLU A 532 7.77 4.31 -21.00
CA GLU A 532 7.89 3.32 -22.09
C GLU A 532 8.90 2.22 -21.75
N PHE A 533 10.04 2.56 -21.13
CA PHE A 533 10.97 1.56 -20.59
C PHE A 533 10.29 0.66 -19.55
N MET A 534 9.44 1.23 -18.69
CA MET A 534 8.74 0.49 -17.63
C MET A 534 7.74 -0.52 -18.15
N LYS A 535 7.07 -0.26 -19.27
CA LYS A 535 6.19 -1.26 -19.90
C LYS A 535 6.97 -2.52 -20.27
N VAL A 536 8.18 -2.34 -20.79
CA VAL A 536 9.05 -3.45 -21.17
C VAL A 536 9.51 -4.23 -19.94
N VAL A 537 9.93 -3.54 -18.88
CA VAL A 537 10.28 -4.19 -17.60
C VAL A 537 9.09 -4.95 -17.03
N THR A 538 7.89 -4.35 -17.04
CA THR A 538 6.64 -4.95 -16.53
C THR A 538 6.32 -6.26 -17.26
N SER A 539 6.35 -6.25 -18.59
CA SER A 539 6.16 -7.46 -19.41
C SER A 539 7.25 -8.50 -19.15
N ALA A 540 8.51 -8.07 -19.04
CA ALA A 540 9.64 -8.98 -18.82
C ALA A 540 9.54 -9.74 -17.49
N VAL A 541 9.12 -9.10 -16.39
CA VAL A 541 8.93 -9.78 -15.10
C VAL A 541 7.61 -10.57 -15.01
N GLY A 542 6.84 -10.62 -16.10
CA GLY A 542 5.59 -11.39 -16.20
C GLY A 542 4.41 -10.75 -15.47
N LEU A 543 4.45 -9.44 -15.22
CA LEU A 543 3.37 -8.75 -14.51
C LEU A 543 2.17 -8.51 -15.41
N VAL A 544 0.99 -8.93 -14.92
CA VAL A 544 -0.28 -8.78 -15.64
C VAL A 544 -1.34 -8.04 -14.83
N PRO A 545 -2.24 -7.30 -15.50
CA PRO A 545 -3.48 -6.80 -14.93
C PRO A 545 -4.27 -7.89 -14.17
N PRO A 546 -4.48 -7.76 -12.85
CA PRO A 546 -5.21 -8.74 -12.04
C PRO A 546 -6.64 -8.97 -12.52
N ALA A 547 -7.28 -7.93 -13.09
CA ALA A 547 -8.61 -8.07 -13.67
C ALA A 547 -8.65 -9.13 -14.77
N MET A 548 -7.68 -9.14 -15.68
CA MET A 548 -7.64 -10.08 -16.80
C MET A 548 -7.42 -11.51 -16.31
N TRP A 549 -6.48 -11.68 -15.37
CA TRP A 549 -6.23 -12.96 -14.71
C TRP A 549 -7.51 -13.55 -14.08
N LEU A 550 -8.22 -12.75 -13.28
CA LEU A 550 -9.44 -13.21 -12.59
C LEU A 550 -10.60 -13.47 -13.55
N TYR A 551 -10.77 -12.61 -14.56
CA TYR A 551 -11.85 -12.71 -15.55
C TYR A 551 -11.76 -14.03 -16.33
N TYR A 552 -10.61 -14.33 -16.92
CA TYR A 552 -10.46 -15.51 -17.78
C TYR A 552 -10.29 -16.81 -16.99
N HIS A 553 -9.60 -16.80 -15.85
CA HIS A 553 -9.16 -18.04 -15.21
C HIS A 553 -9.89 -18.40 -13.93
N VAL A 554 -10.53 -17.45 -13.26
CA VAL A 554 -11.12 -17.63 -11.92
C VAL A 554 -12.65 -17.46 -11.90
N GLY A 555 -13.29 -17.28 -13.06
CA GLY A 555 -14.75 -17.26 -13.19
C GLY A 555 -15.40 -15.92 -12.81
N TYR A 556 -14.61 -14.83 -12.77
CA TYR A 556 -15.15 -13.50 -12.48
C TYR A 556 -15.91 -12.90 -13.65
N ASP A 557 -15.81 -13.46 -14.85
CA ASP A 557 -16.65 -13.14 -16.01
C ASP A 557 -18.14 -13.25 -15.71
N GLN A 558 -18.54 -14.25 -14.91
CA GLN A 558 -19.93 -14.44 -14.47
C GLN A 558 -20.41 -13.32 -13.55
N LEU A 559 -19.50 -12.70 -12.80
CA LEU A 559 -19.81 -11.63 -11.85
C LEU A 559 -19.79 -10.27 -12.55
N TRP A 560 -18.74 -9.99 -13.33
CA TRP A 560 -18.48 -8.67 -13.90
C TRP A 560 -19.33 -8.35 -15.14
N ASN A 561 -19.92 -9.36 -15.77
CA ASN A 561 -20.90 -9.16 -16.84
C ASN A 561 -22.33 -8.89 -16.32
N ASN A 562 -22.54 -8.92 -15.00
CA ASN A 562 -23.83 -8.56 -14.42
C ASN A 562 -24.08 -7.05 -14.49
N LYS A 563 -24.85 -6.61 -15.49
CA LYS A 563 -25.18 -5.21 -15.74
C LYS A 563 -25.94 -4.54 -14.57
N ALA A 564 -26.66 -5.29 -13.75
CA ALA A 564 -27.36 -4.74 -12.59
C ALA A 564 -26.40 -4.23 -11.49
N TRP A 565 -25.15 -4.72 -11.48
CA TRP A 565 -24.11 -4.33 -10.53
C TRP A 565 -23.12 -3.30 -11.08
N THR A 566 -23.32 -2.83 -12.31
CA THR A 566 -22.47 -1.80 -12.94
C THR A 566 -23.13 -0.44 -12.92
N ASP A 567 -22.36 0.61 -13.21
CA ASP A 567 -22.88 1.97 -13.39
C ASP A 567 -23.96 2.00 -14.50
N PRO A 568 -25.18 2.46 -14.21
CA PRO A 568 -26.27 2.57 -15.19
C PRO A 568 -25.94 3.44 -16.42
N ALA A 569 -24.98 4.36 -16.31
CA ALA A 569 -24.54 5.19 -17.43
C ALA A 569 -23.75 4.39 -18.49
N LEU A 570 -23.25 3.19 -18.16
CA LEU A 570 -22.49 2.35 -19.08
C LEU A 570 -23.41 1.50 -19.95
N LYS A 571 -23.21 1.56 -21.27
CA LYS A 571 -24.09 0.89 -22.22
C LYS A 571 -23.83 -0.62 -22.33
N LYS A 572 -22.57 -1.03 -22.20
CA LYS A 572 -22.09 -2.41 -22.44
C LYS A 572 -21.71 -3.12 -21.14
N SER A 573 -21.60 -4.45 -21.17
CA SER A 573 -21.03 -5.23 -20.07
C SER A 573 -19.50 -5.06 -19.99
N PHE A 574 -18.88 -5.47 -18.87
CA PHE A 574 -17.42 -5.44 -18.73
C PHE A 574 -16.71 -6.22 -19.85
N GLY A 575 -17.19 -7.43 -20.18
CA GLY A 575 -16.64 -8.27 -21.25
C GLY A 575 -16.72 -7.60 -22.61
N ALA A 576 -17.84 -6.95 -22.93
CA ALA A 576 -17.99 -6.25 -24.21
C ALA A 576 -17.07 -5.02 -24.35
N TYR A 577 -16.79 -4.30 -23.25
CA TYR A 577 -15.76 -3.26 -23.25
C TYR A 577 -14.35 -3.86 -23.37
N LEU A 578 -14.09 -5.00 -22.72
CA LEU A 578 -12.80 -5.70 -22.82
C LEU A 578 -12.52 -6.17 -24.24
N ASP A 579 -13.50 -6.74 -24.92
CA ASP A 579 -13.37 -7.18 -26.31
C ASP A 579 -13.12 -6.00 -27.25
N GLU A 580 -13.86 -4.89 -27.11
CA GLU A 580 -13.60 -3.67 -27.89
C GLU A 580 -12.18 -3.11 -27.62
N ALA A 581 -11.73 -3.13 -26.36
CA ALA A 581 -10.39 -2.64 -26.01
C ALA A 581 -9.28 -3.51 -26.62
N LYS A 582 -9.51 -4.83 -26.73
CA LYS A 582 -8.60 -5.77 -27.42
C LYS A 582 -8.60 -5.55 -28.92
N GLU A 583 -9.77 -5.40 -29.54
CA GLU A 583 -9.91 -5.12 -30.98
C GLU A 583 -9.19 -3.82 -31.38
N LYS A 584 -9.23 -2.81 -30.51
CA LYS A 584 -8.51 -1.55 -30.69
C LYS A 584 -7.01 -1.62 -30.36
N GLY A 585 -6.51 -2.77 -29.90
CA GLY A 585 -5.10 -2.99 -29.56
C GLY A 585 -4.65 -2.30 -28.28
N TRP A 586 -5.56 -1.86 -27.41
CA TRP A 586 -5.22 -1.21 -26.13
C TRP A 586 -4.68 -2.20 -25.11
N TRP A 587 -5.18 -3.44 -25.15
CA TRP A 587 -4.68 -4.56 -24.35
C TRP A 587 -4.18 -5.66 -25.28
N THR A 588 -2.88 -5.92 -25.21
CA THR A 588 -2.20 -6.95 -26.02
C THR A 588 -2.12 -8.29 -25.31
N ASN A 589 -1.63 -9.33 -25.99
CA ASN A 589 -1.44 -10.67 -25.42
C ASN A 589 -0.51 -10.68 -24.20
N ASP A 590 0.48 -9.80 -24.14
CA ASP A 590 1.36 -9.64 -22.97
C ASP A 590 0.59 -9.29 -21.68
N HIS A 591 -0.54 -8.59 -21.82
CA HIS A 591 -1.40 -8.19 -20.70
C HIS A 591 -2.39 -9.27 -20.30
N ILE A 592 -2.67 -10.23 -21.18
CA ILE A 592 -3.68 -11.27 -21.00
C ILE A 592 -2.95 -12.60 -20.86
N ARG A 593 -2.13 -12.71 -19.81
CA ARG A 593 -1.45 -13.94 -19.45
C ARG A 593 -2.02 -14.52 -18.13
N PRO A 594 -2.18 -15.85 -18.01
CA PRO A 594 -2.07 -16.83 -19.10
C PRO A 594 -3.06 -16.53 -20.22
N ALA A 595 -2.71 -16.88 -21.45
CA ALA A 595 -3.63 -16.72 -22.56
C ALA A 595 -4.98 -17.44 -22.28
N PRO A 596 -6.13 -16.93 -22.75
CA PRO A 596 -7.45 -17.48 -22.39
C PRO A 596 -7.65 -18.96 -22.73
N ASP A 597 -6.93 -19.48 -23.72
CA ASP A 597 -6.93 -20.89 -24.15
C ASP A 597 -5.99 -21.78 -23.30
N LYS A 598 -5.14 -21.18 -22.47
CA LYS A 598 -4.20 -21.86 -21.57
C LYS A 598 -4.85 -22.05 -20.20
N THR A 599 -4.46 -23.10 -19.49
CA THR A 599 -5.01 -23.40 -18.16
C THR A 599 -3.94 -23.22 -17.11
N PRO A 600 -4.08 -22.38 -16.06
CA PRO A 600 -3.09 -22.32 -14.99
C PRO A 600 -2.93 -23.69 -14.31
N GLN A 601 -1.70 -24.17 -14.11
CA GLN A 601 -1.43 -25.51 -13.56
C GLN A 601 -0.64 -25.50 -12.25
N VAL A 602 0.30 -24.58 -12.10
CA VAL A 602 1.13 -24.44 -10.90
C VAL A 602 0.92 -23.05 -10.30
N TYR A 603 0.53 -23.00 -9.03
CA TYR A 603 0.30 -21.75 -8.30
C TYR A 603 1.23 -21.67 -7.08
N MET A 604 2.10 -20.67 -7.07
CA MET A 604 3.04 -20.40 -6.00
C MET A 604 2.52 -19.29 -5.09
N LEU A 605 2.53 -19.52 -3.77
CA LEU A 605 2.28 -18.50 -2.76
C LEU A 605 3.61 -18.11 -2.09
N LEU A 606 3.89 -16.80 -1.98
CA LEU A 606 5.09 -16.28 -1.31
C LEU A 606 4.70 -15.35 -0.15
N SER A 607 4.56 -15.91 1.06
CA SER A 607 4.10 -15.24 2.29
C SER A 607 2.81 -14.42 2.08
N GLN A 608 1.84 -15.05 1.40
CA GLN A 608 0.61 -14.42 0.90
C GLN A 608 -0.64 -15.20 1.32
N ASN A 609 -1.76 -14.48 1.42
CA ASN A 609 -3.06 -15.07 1.76
C ASN A 609 -4.15 -14.63 0.76
N PRO A 610 -4.07 -15.04 -0.52
CA PRO A 610 -4.98 -14.59 -1.58
C PRO A 610 -6.45 -14.90 -1.28
N MET A 611 -6.81 -16.01 -0.63
CA MET A 611 -8.20 -16.30 -0.32
C MET A 611 -8.85 -15.24 0.58
N ARG A 612 -8.07 -14.63 1.48
CA ARG A 612 -8.52 -13.51 2.32
C ARG A 612 -8.37 -12.17 1.60
N ARG A 613 -7.28 -12.00 0.84
CA ARG A 613 -6.91 -10.73 0.21
C ARG A 613 -7.83 -10.37 -0.96
N LYS A 614 -8.25 -11.36 -1.76
CA LYS A 614 -9.07 -11.19 -2.96
C LYS A 614 -10.55 -11.14 -2.60
N ARG A 615 -11.27 -10.17 -3.15
CA ARG A 615 -12.73 -10.03 -2.97
C ARG A 615 -13.43 -11.23 -3.59
N SER A 616 -14.28 -11.91 -2.83
CA SER A 616 -14.85 -13.22 -3.20
C SER A 616 -13.85 -14.37 -3.39
N GLY A 617 -12.56 -14.17 -3.08
CA GLY A 617 -11.51 -15.16 -3.31
C GLY A 617 -11.69 -16.46 -2.53
N ALA A 618 -12.08 -16.37 -1.25
CA ALA A 618 -12.36 -17.54 -0.41
C ALA A 618 -13.52 -18.43 -0.94
N LYS A 619 -14.33 -17.93 -1.88
CA LYS A 619 -15.34 -18.70 -2.60
C LYS A 619 -14.85 -19.12 -3.99
N MET A 620 -14.44 -18.15 -4.80
CA MET A 620 -14.11 -18.37 -6.21
C MET A 620 -12.87 -19.23 -6.42
N PHE A 621 -11.87 -19.14 -5.52
CA PHE A 621 -10.63 -19.88 -5.68
C PHE A 621 -10.85 -21.38 -5.46
N PRO A 622 -11.46 -21.83 -4.33
CA PRO A 622 -11.84 -23.24 -4.17
C PRO A 622 -12.82 -23.76 -5.22
N ASP A 623 -13.81 -22.95 -5.61
CA ASP A 623 -14.89 -23.39 -6.51
C ASP A 623 -14.41 -23.49 -7.98
N VAL A 624 -13.51 -22.60 -8.43
CA VAL A 624 -13.17 -22.45 -9.86
C VAL A 624 -11.68 -22.65 -10.15
N LEU A 625 -10.78 -22.01 -9.40
CA LEU A 625 -9.34 -22.02 -9.71
C LEU A 625 -8.66 -23.32 -9.24
N PHE A 626 -8.81 -23.68 -7.97
CA PHE A 626 -8.10 -24.81 -7.37
C PHE A 626 -8.37 -26.13 -8.09
N PRO A 627 -9.59 -26.45 -8.57
CA PRO A 627 -9.81 -27.68 -9.35
C PRO A 627 -8.98 -27.77 -10.64
N LYS A 628 -8.53 -26.64 -11.20
CA LYS A 628 -7.69 -26.59 -12.41
C LYS A 628 -6.20 -26.80 -12.11
N LEU A 629 -5.77 -26.49 -10.89
CA LEU A 629 -4.36 -26.50 -10.49
C LEU A 629 -3.88 -27.92 -10.13
N LYS A 630 -2.81 -28.36 -10.81
CA LYS A 630 -2.08 -29.60 -10.49
C LYS A 630 -1.30 -29.49 -9.19
N MET A 631 -0.72 -28.31 -8.94
CA MET A 631 0.13 -28.05 -7.78
C MET A 631 -0.12 -26.65 -7.22
N ILE A 632 -0.32 -26.57 -5.92
CA ILE A 632 -0.26 -25.34 -5.13
C ILE A 632 0.88 -25.52 -4.14
N PHE A 633 1.88 -24.65 -4.15
CA PHE A 633 2.92 -24.66 -3.13
C PHE A 633 3.11 -23.29 -2.49
N ALA A 634 3.40 -23.28 -1.20
CA ALA A 634 3.49 -22.05 -0.41
C ALA A 634 4.84 -21.95 0.30
N LEU A 635 5.54 -20.84 0.12
CA LEU A 635 6.67 -20.42 0.94
C LEU A 635 6.12 -19.49 2.02
N GLU A 636 6.02 -19.99 3.25
CA GLU A 636 5.27 -19.33 4.31
C GLU A 636 5.98 -19.38 5.66
N THR A 637 5.87 -18.29 6.42
CA THR A 637 6.34 -18.23 7.80
C THR A 637 5.33 -18.84 8.77
N ARG A 638 4.05 -18.84 8.39
CA ARG A 638 2.92 -19.31 9.20
C ARG A 638 1.87 -20.02 8.34
N MET A 639 1.06 -20.86 8.96
CA MET A 639 -0.03 -21.55 8.29
C MET A 639 -1.23 -20.60 8.05
N SER A 640 -1.17 -19.84 6.95
CA SER A 640 -2.27 -18.96 6.53
C SER A 640 -3.47 -19.76 6.00
N SER A 641 -4.66 -19.14 5.94
CA SER A 641 -5.84 -19.82 5.38
C SER A 641 -5.62 -20.28 3.93
N SER A 642 -4.83 -19.56 3.14
CA SER A 642 -4.48 -19.99 1.77
C SER A 642 -3.47 -21.14 1.77
N ALA A 643 -2.48 -21.14 2.65
CA ALA A 643 -1.53 -22.24 2.81
C ALA A 643 -2.22 -23.56 3.22
N MET A 644 -3.35 -23.50 3.92
CA MET A 644 -4.16 -24.68 4.26
C MET A 644 -4.72 -25.43 3.03
N TYR A 645 -4.78 -24.77 1.87
CA TYR A 645 -5.19 -25.36 0.60
C TYR A 645 -4.00 -25.75 -0.29
N ALA A 646 -2.76 -25.50 0.14
CA ALA A 646 -1.58 -25.91 -0.60
C ALA A 646 -1.40 -27.44 -0.60
N ASP A 647 -0.71 -27.95 -1.61
CA ASP A 647 -0.26 -29.33 -1.69
C ASP A 647 1.08 -29.50 -0.97
N ILE A 648 1.94 -28.47 -1.03
CA ILE A 648 3.22 -28.40 -0.34
C ILE A 648 3.35 -27.06 0.38
N VAL A 649 3.75 -27.06 1.66
CA VAL A 649 4.09 -25.86 2.43
C VAL A 649 5.55 -25.94 2.84
N LEU A 650 6.33 -24.92 2.47
CA LEU A 650 7.75 -24.79 2.71
C LEU A 650 8.01 -23.76 3.82
N PRO A 651 8.77 -24.12 4.87
CA PRO A 651 8.96 -23.26 6.04
C PRO A 651 9.96 -22.12 5.76
N CYS A 652 9.54 -20.88 5.98
CA CYS A 652 10.37 -19.69 5.76
C CYS A 652 10.78 -18.96 7.05
N ALA A 653 11.95 -18.31 7.03
CA ALA A 653 12.49 -17.52 8.14
C ALA A 653 11.69 -16.21 8.38
N TRP A 654 11.41 -15.91 9.65
CA TRP A 654 10.81 -14.63 10.07
C TRP A 654 11.84 -13.49 10.06
N TYR A 655 11.39 -12.26 10.37
CA TYR A 655 12.19 -11.03 10.25
C TYR A 655 13.49 -11.07 11.04
N TYR A 656 13.45 -11.51 12.30
CA TYR A 656 14.63 -11.56 13.18
C TYR A 656 15.49 -12.81 13.00
N GLU A 657 15.18 -13.62 11.98
CA GLU A 657 15.86 -14.88 11.69
C GLU A 657 16.67 -14.81 10.38
N LYS A 658 16.67 -13.66 9.70
CA LYS A 658 17.35 -13.42 8.42
C LYS A 658 17.90 -12.00 8.31
N HIS A 659 18.87 -11.82 7.43
CA HIS A 659 19.37 -10.49 7.06
C HIS A 659 18.46 -9.84 6.03
N GLU A 660 18.10 -8.57 6.24
CA GLU A 660 17.23 -7.82 5.34
C GLU A 660 17.36 -6.30 5.53
N MET A 661 16.82 -5.52 4.58
CA MET A 661 16.49 -4.12 4.76
C MET A 661 15.00 -3.84 4.53
N THR A 662 14.49 -2.84 5.22
CA THR A 662 13.14 -2.32 4.93
C THR A 662 13.16 -1.42 3.70
N THR A 663 12.09 -1.46 2.92
CA THR A 663 11.88 -0.51 1.82
C THR A 663 11.20 0.76 2.33
N PRO A 664 11.78 1.95 2.08
CA PRO A 664 11.16 3.21 2.47
C PRO A 664 9.99 3.56 1.55
N CYS A 665 9.19 4.51 2.00
CA CYS A 665 8.23 5.24 1.18
C CYS A 665 8.38 6.73 1.47
N SER A 666 7.71 7.59 0.69
CA SER A 666 7.81 9.03 0.92
C SER A 666 7.39 9.46 2.32
N GLY A 667 6.43 8.75 2.94
CA GLY A 667 5.89 9.05 4.27
C GLY A 667 6.89 8.84 5.42
N ASN A 668 7.78 7.86 5.29
CA ASN A 668 8.91 7.60 6.19
C ASN A 668 10.18 7.35 5.36
N PRO A 669 11.02 8.38 5.12
CA PRO A 669 12.09 8.33 4.14
C PRO A 669 13.40 7.67 4.64
N PHE A 670 13.27 6.58 5.40
CA PHE A 670 14.39 5.89 6.04
C PHE A 670 14.44 4.40 5.68
N PHE A 671 15.65 3.91 5.41
CA PHE A 671 15.97 2.50 5.31
C PHE A 671 16.43 2.00 6.67
N THR A 672 15.86 0.90 7.14
CA THR A 672 16.25 0.25 8.41
C THR A 672 16.83 -1.13 8.13
N PHE A 673 17.98 -1.42 8.73
CA PHE A 673 18.65 -2.70 8.71
C PHE A 673 17.96 -3.70 9.64
N VAL A 674 17.83 -4.95 9.21
CA VAL A 674 17.30 -6.04 10.01
C VAL A 674 18.38 -7.12 10.13
N ASP A 675 18.78 -7.39 11.36
CA ASP A 675 19.82 -8.36 11.66
C ASP A 675 19.21 -9.75 11.93
N ARG A 676 19.98 -10.78 11.58
CA ARG A 676 19.70 -12.16 11.97
C ARG A 676 20.00 -12.33 13.46
N SER A 677 18.99 -12.02 14.28
CA SER A 677 19.08 -12.03 15.73
C SER A 677 19.06 -13.43 16.31
N VAL A 678 18.37 -14.39 15.69
CA VAL A 678 18.36 -15.80 16.12
C VAL A 678 18.41 -16.73 14.91
N ALA A 679 18.72 -18.00 15.13
CA ALA A 679 18.62 -19.00 14.07
C ALA A 679 17.13 -19.33 13.79
N PRO A 680 16.73 -19.53 12.52
CA PRO A 680 15.40 -20.03 12.20
C PRO A 680 15.13 -21.39 12.88
N PRO A 681 13.92 -21.65 13.40
CA PRO A 681 13.59 -22.91 14.06
C PRO A 681 13.40 -24.05 13.05
N GLY A 682 13.70 -25.29 13.47
CA GLY A 682 13.45 -26.48 12.65
C GLY A 682 14.27 -26.48 11.36
N GLU A 683 13.59 -26.60 10.23
CA GLU A 683 14.19 -26.59 8.87
C GLU A 683 13.80 -25.33 8.08
N CYS A 684 13.46 -24.23 8.75
CA CYS A 684 13.13 -22.97 8.08
C CYS A 684 14.32 -22.46 7.25
N ARG A 685 14.04 -21.99 6.03
CA ARG A 685 15.02 -21.36 5.13
C ARG A 685 14.66 -19.93 4.81
N GLU A 686 15.65 -19.15 4.39
CA GLU A 686 15.41 -17.86 3.75
C GLU A 686 14.80 -18.09 2.36
N GLU A 687 13.92 -17.20 1.92
CA GLU A 687 13.16 -17.35 0.69
C GLU A 687 14.05 -17.39 -0.57
N TRP A 688 15.14 -16.62 -0.57
CA TRP A 688 16.12 -16.62 -1.66
C TRP A 688 16.73 -18.01 -1.87
N ASP A 689 17.21 -18.63 -0.78
CA ASP A 689 17.78 -19.99 -0.79
C ASP A 689 16.72 -21.04 -1.19
N ALA A 690 15.49 -20.91 -0.68
CA ALA A 690 14.40 -21.80 -1.06
C ALA A 690 14.09 -21.74 -2.57
N ILE A 691 14.01 -20.54 -3.16
CA ILE A 691 13.78 -20.35 -4.59
C ILE A 691 14.96 -20.86 -5.42
N ALA A 692 16.19 -20.57 -4.99
CA ALA A 692 17.40 -21.05 -5.65
C ALA A 692 17.41 -22.60 -5.70
N LEU A 693 17.06 -23.27 -4.60
CA LEU A 693 16.94 -24.73 -4.55
C LEU A 693 15.88 -25.26 -5.52
N ILE A 694 14.70 -24.62 -5.60
CA ILE A 694 13.65 -25.01 -6.54
C ILE A 694 14.15 -24.90 -7.98
N LEU A 695 14.76 -23.77 -8.36
CA LEU A 695 15.29 -23.57 -9.71
C LEU A 695 16.41 -24.55 -10.05
N LYS A 696 17.27 -24.89 -9.08
CA LYS A 696 18.28 -25.94 -9.22
C LYS A 696 17.62 -27.30 -9.49
N LYS A 697 16.58 -27.65 -8.72
CA LYS A 697 15.85 -28.90 -8.88
C LYS A 697 15.10 -28.99 -10.21
N VAL A 698 14.56 -27.89 -10.71
CA VAL A 698 13.99 -27.81 -12.06
C VAL A 698 15.04 -28.19 -13.11
N GLY A 699 16.25 -27.62 -13.04
CA GLY A 699 17.35 -27.99 -13.94
C GLY A 699 17.75 -29.46 -13.84
N GLU A 700 17.93 -29.98 -12.63
CA GLU A 700 18.29 -31.39 -12.37
C GLU A 700 17.24 -32.37 -12.89
N ARG A 701 15.95 -32.10 -12.62
CA ARG A 701 14.83 -32.96 -13.03
C ARG A 701 14.59 -32.89 -14.53
N ALA A 702 14.72 -31.72 -15.15
CA ALA A 702 14.63 -31.57 -16.61
C ALA A 702 15.73 -32.39 -17.30
N ALA A 703 16.98 -32.27 -16.84
CA ALA A 703 18.10 -33.05 -17.38
C ALA A 703 17.88 -34.57 -17.22
N ALA A 704 17.39 -35.01 -16.06
CA ALA A 704 17.05 -36.42 -15.82
C ALA A 704 15.94 -36.94 -16.76
N ARG A 705 15.09 -36.06 -17.27
CA ARG A 705 14.03 -36.36 -18.25
C ARG A 705 14.49 -36.17 -19.71
N GLY A 706 15.75 -35.81 -19.94
CA GLY A 706 16.28 -35.54 -21.28
C GLY A 706 15.84 -34.19 -21.87
N LEU A 707 15.34 -33.27 -21.06
CA LEU A 707 14.90 -31.94 -21.46
C LEU A 707 16.00 -30.91 -21.22
N THR A 708 16.25 -30.07 -22.21
CA THR A 708 17.28 -29.00 -22.14
C THR A 708 16.65 -27.61 -22.13
N GLU A 709 15.53 -27.44 -22.82
CA GLU A 709 14.92 -26.15 -23.10
C GLU A 709 13.39 -26.18 -22.99
N PHE A 710 12.79 -25.01 -22.76
CA PHE A 710 11.36 -24.76 -22.80
C PHE A 710 11.05 -23.48 -23.58
N ASN A 711 9.82 -23.35 -24.07
CA ASN A 711 9.37 -22.17 -24.79
C ASN A 711 8.77 -21.15 -23.82
N ASP A 712 9.18 -19.90 -23.96
CA ASP A 712 8.50 -18.76 -23.34
C ASP A 712 7.23 -18.37 -24.12
N HIS A 713 6.43 -17.43 -23.60
CA HIS A 713 5.15 -17.04 -24.19
C HIS A 713 5.29 -16.41 -25.60
N ASN A 714 6.48 -15.92 -25.94
CA ASN A 714 6.81 -15.41 -27.28
C ASN A 714 7.43 -16.49 -28.17
N GLY A 715 7.47 -17.75 -27.73
CA GLY A 715 8.07 -18.87 -28.45
C GLY A 715 9.60 -18.87 -28.44
N ARG A 716 10.25 -18.06 -27.61
CA ARG A 716 11.72 -18.07 -27.48
C ARG A 716 12.14 -19.21 -26.58
N LYS A 717 13.21 -19.90 -26.97
CA LYS A 717 13.78 -21.01 -26.22
C LYS A 717 14.57 -20.51 -25.02
N ARG A 718 14.28 -21.05 -23.84
CA ARG A 718 14.97 -20.82 -22.57
C ARG A 718 15.50 -22.14 -22.04
N ARG A 719 16.63 -22.10 -21.35
CA ARG A 719 17.33 -23.31 -20.88
C ARG A 719 17.07 -23.60 -19.42
N TYR A 720 16.75 -24.85 -19.11
CA TYR A 720 16.50 -25.30 -17.74
C TYR A 720 17.77 -25.29 -16.88
N ASP A 721 18.90 -25.70 -17.45
CA ASP A 721 20.18 -25.83 -16.74
C ASP A 721 20.84 -24.48 -16.41
N GLU A 722 20.42 -23.40 -17.08
CA GLU A 722 20.91 -22.04 -16.80
C GLU A 722 20.13 -21.33 -15.69
N LEU A 723 18.95 -21.82 -15.28
CA LEU A 723 18.05 -21.11 -14.36
C LEU A 723 18.73 -20.79 -13.02
N TYR A 724 19.32 -21.79 -12.36
CA TYR A 724 20.00 -21.60 -11.07
C TYR A 724 21.21 -20.68 -11.18
N LYS A 725 22.02 -20.88 -12.22
CA LYS A 725 23.23 -20.09 -12.47
C LYS A 725 22.88 -18.61 -12.68
N LYS A 726 21.88 -18.33 -13.52
CA LYS A 726 21.37 -16.97 -13.74
C LYS A 726 20.73 -16.39 -12.49
N PHE A 727 19.93 -17.16 -11.74
CA PHE A 727 19.30 -16.70 -10.51
C PHE A 727 20.33 -16.22 -9.48
N THR A 728 21.42 -16.99 -9.29
CA THR A 728 22.49 -16.68 -8.33
C THR A 728 23.55 -15.71 -8.87
N MET A 729 23.39 -15.17 -10.08
CA MET A 729 24.41 -14.36 -10.78
C MET A 729 25.79 -15.05 -10.76
N ASP A 730 25.83 -16.29 -11.23
CA ASP A 730 27.03 -17.13 -11.27
C ASP A 730 27.64 -17.39 -9.88
N GLY A 731 26.79 -17.47 -8.84
CA GLY A 731 27.20 -17.73 -7.46
C GLY A 731 27.61 -16.49 -6.67
N HIS A 732 27.38 -15.27 -7.20
CA HIS A 732 27.55 -14.02 -6.45
C HIS A 732 26.48 -13.84 -5.35
N LEU A 733 25.25 -14.31 -5.60
CA LEU A 733 24.11 -14.16 -4.70
C LEU A 733 23.67 -15.52 -4.13
N LEU A 734 24.38 -16.01 -3.12
CA LEU A 734 24.08 -17.31 -2.49
C LEU A 734 23.25 -17.19 -1.22
N THR A 735 23.41 -16.09 -0.47
CA THR A 735 22.73 -15.88 0.80
C THR A 735 21.93 -14.57 0.79
N ASN A 736 21.00 -14.39 1.74
CA ASN A 736 20.36 -13.09 1.92
C ASN A 736 21.37 -11.99 2.28
N GLU A 737 22.46 -12.31 2.98
CA GLU A 737 23.50 -11.31 3.28
C GLU A 737 24.20 -10.82 2.01
N ASP A 738 24.46 -11.71 1.05
CA ASP A 738 25.03 -11.33 -0.26
C ASP A 738 24.05 -10.45 -1.05
N CYS A 739 22.76 -10.81 -1.05
CA CYS A 739 21.70 -9.99 -1.66
C CYS A 739 21.59 -8.62 -0.99
N LEU A 740 21.71 -8.55 0.33
CA LEU A 740 21.66 -7.31 1.09
C LEU A 740 22.86 -6.40 0.77
N LYS A 741 24.06 -6.96 0.65
CA LYS A 741 25.26 -6.23 0.20
C LYS A 741 25.05 -5.67 -1.21
N GLU A 742 24.55 -6.50 -2.13
CA GLU A 742 24.24 -6.08 -3.49
C GLU A 742 23.18 -4.97 -3.53
N MET A 743 22.12 -5.07 -2.73
CA MET A 743 21.11 -4.00 -2.62
C MET A 743 21.70 -2.70 -2.06
N VAL A 744 22.63 -2.75 -1.12
CA VAL A 744 23.37 -1.56 -0.66
C VAL A 744 24.18 -0.97 -1.81
N ASP A 745 24.86 -1.78 -2.61
CA ASP A 745 25.62 -1.33 -3.77
C ASP A 745 24.75 -0.74 -4.87
N ILE A 746 23.58 -1.34 -5.13
CA ILE A 746 22.56 -0.78 -6.03
C ILE A 746 22.14 0.62 -5.53
N ASN A 747 21.78 0.77 -4.26
CA ASN A 747 21.38 2.06 -3.68
C ASN A 747 22.47 3.13 -3.78
N ARG A 748 23.76 2.76 -3.67
CA ARG A 748 24.88 3.67 -3.89
C ARG A 748 25.02 4.06 -5.36
N ALA A 749 24.90 3.08 -6.26
CA ALA A 749 25.02 3.29 -7.71
C ALA A 749 23.93 4.24 -8.23
N VAL A 750 22.72 4.15 -7.68
CA VAL A 750 21.60 5.03 -8.05
C VAL A 750 21.58 6.36 -7.27
N GLY A 751 22.47 6.56 -6.30
CA GLY A 751 22.57 7.80 -5.52
C GLY A 751 21.51 7.96 -4.42
N VAL A 752 20.82 6.88 -4.05
CA VAL A 752 19.90 6.84 -2.90
C VAL A 752 20.70 6.85 -1.59
N PHE A 753 21.82 6.13 -1.56
CA PHE A 753 22.80 6.17 -0.48
C PHE A 753 24.01 7.03 -0.86
N ALA A 754 24.74 7.53 0.16
CA ALA A 754 26.00 8.22 -0.07
C ALA A 754 27.01 7.28 -0.76
N LYS A 755 27.85 7.82 -1.64
CA LYS A 755 28.81 7.03 -2.45
C LYS A 755 29.75 6.18 -1.59
N ASP A 756 30.13 6.68 -0.42
CA ASP A 756 31.00 6.04 0.56
C ASP A 756 30.24 5.20 1.62
N TYR A 757 28.90 5.14 1.55
CA TYR A 757 28.09 4.34 2.47
C TYR A 757 28.30 2.86 2.18
N THR A 758 28.57 2.03 3.18
CA THR A 758 28.85 0.59 2.99
C THR A 758 27.87 -0.27 3.77
N TYR A 759 27.80 -1.57 3.44
CA TYR A 759 27.05 -2.55 4.22
C TYR A 759 27.48 -2.53 5.71
N GLU A 760 28.78 -2.48 5.99
CA GLU A 760 29.30 -2.43 7.37
C GLU A 760 28.85 -1.16 8.11
N LYS A 761 28.82 -0.02 7.42
CA LYS A 761 28.29 1.23 7.99
C LYS A 761 26.79 1.12 8.26
N PHE A 762 26.02 0.54 7.33
CA PHE A 762 24.59 0.33 7.50
C PHE A 762 24.27 -0.61 8.68
N LYS A 763 25.01 -1.73 8.79
CA LYS A 763 24.92 -2.68 9.90
C LYS A 763 25.26 -2.04 11.24
N LYS A 764 26.25 -1.13 11.28
CA LYS A 764 26.63 -0.40 12.50
C LYS A 764 25.57 0.62 12.91
N GLU A 765 25.11 1.45 11.99
CA GLU A 765 24.20 2.57 12.26
C GLU A 765 22.74 2.13 12.41
N GLY A 766 22.36 1.03 11.76
CA GLY A 766 21.04 0.39 11.81
C GLY A 766 19.96 1.09 10.98
N GLN A 767 20.14 2.35 10.61
CA GLN A 767 19.18 3.10 9.80
C GLN A 767 19.88 4.23 9.02
N THR A 768 19.42 4.53 7.82
CA THR A 768 19.88 5.68 7.01
C THR A 768 18.73 6.35 6.27
N ARG A 769 18.80 7.68 6.07
CA ARG A 769 17.83 8.44 5.27
C ARG A 769 18.23 8.36 3.80
N PHE A 770 17.27 8.22 2.90
CA PHE A 770 17.60 8.33 1.48
C PHE A 770 17.90 9.77 1.07
N LEU A 771 18.90 9.93 0.20
CA LEU A 771 19.44 11.24 -0.21
C LEU A 771 18.84 11.75 -1.52
N SER A 772 18.28 10.86 -2.34
CA SER A 772 17.64 11.18 -3.62
C SER A 772 16.56 10.14 -3.94
N MET A 773 15.76 10.38 -4.99
CA MET A 773 14.80 9.39 -5.51
C MET A 773 15.45 8.32 -6.42
N GLY A 774 16.79 8.27 -6.49
CA GLY A 774 17.52 7.31 -7.33
C GLY A 774 17.61 7.69 -8.81
N THR A 775 17.84 6.71 -9.66
CA THR A 775 17.88 6.84 -11.14
C THR A 775 16.89 5.93 -11.85
N GLY A 776 16.05 5.22 -11.09
CA GLY A 776 15.09 4.27 -11.62
C GLY A 776 13.66 4.76 -11.66
N VAL A 777 12.75 3.79 -11.74
CA VAL A 777 11.30 3.94 -11.85
C VAL A 777 10.76 4.94 -10.85
N SER A 778 11.21 4.82 -9.61
CA SER A 778 10.72 5.59 -8.49
C SER A 778 10.98 7.09 -8.68
N ARG A 779 12.12 7.49 -9.26
CA ARG A 779 12.40 8.90 -9.57
C ARG A 779 11.36 9.51 -10.50
N TYR A 780 11.13 8.85 -11.64
CA TYR A 780 10.27 9.39 -12.70
C TYR A 780 8.79 9.33 -12.30
N ALA A 781 8.40 8.26 -11.58
CA ALA A 781 7.05 8.12 -11.04
C ALA A 781 6.69 9.24 -10.06
N HIS A 782 7.64 9.75 -9.27
CA HIS A 782 7.41 10.88 -8.35
C HIS A 782 7.56 12.25 -9.01
N ALA A 783 8.41 12.35 -10.04
CA ALA A 783 8.87 13.60 -10.65
C ALA A 783 9.24 14.65 -9.59
N ASN A 784 10.14 14.24 -8.69
CA ASN A 784 10.45 14.98 -7.49
C ASN A 784 11.96 14.96 -7.19
N GLU A 785 12.44 16.04 -6.59
CA GLU A 785 13.83 16.16 -6.10
C GLU A 785 13.83 16.23 -4.57
N VAL A 786 14.77 15.49 -3.96
CA VAL A 786 14.91 15.41 -2.50
C VAL A 786 15.84 16.50 -2.02
N ASP A 787 15.34 17.35 -1.13
CA ASP A 787 16.16 18.22 -0.29
C ASP A 787 16.12 17.63 1.11
N VAL A 788 17.25 17.09 1.59
CA VAL A 788 17.32 16.39 2.88
C VAL A 788 17.08 17.31 4.08
N THR A 789 17.14 18.63 3.87
CA THR A 789 16.87 19.65 4.90
C THR A 789 15.41 20.09 4.98
N LYS A 790 14.57 19.56 4.08
CA LYS A 790 13.16 19.92 3.93
C LYS A 790 12.28 18.67 3.96
N PRO A 791 10.97 18.85 4.24
CA PRO A 791 10.02 17.77 4.01
C PRO A 791 9.98 17.44 2.51
N ILE A 792 9.70 16.17 2.19
CA ILE A 792 9.38 15.76 0.82
C ILE A 792 7.97 16.23 0.52
N TYR A 793 7.76 16.94 -0.59
CA TYR A 793 6.45 17.32 -1.11
C TYR A 793 6.39 17.03 -2.62
N PRO A 794 5.24 16.58 -3.16
CA PRO A 794 5.19 15.89 -4.44
C PRO A 794 5.38 16.79 -5.68
N MET A 795 5.78 16.17 -6.80
CA MET A 795 5.65 16.70 -8.17
C MET A 795 6.45 17.99 -8.49
N ARG A 796 7.61 18.18 -7.86
CA ARG A 796 8.43 19.38 -8.01
C ARG A 796 8.87 19.68 -9.45
N TRP A 797 9.11 18.68 -10.30
CA TRP A 797 9.50 18.95 -11.69
C TRP A 797 8.45 19.72 -12.49
N HIS A 798 7.17 19.51 -12.17
CA HIS A 798 6.07 20.20 -12.85
C HIS A 798 5.89 21.63 -12.32
N PHE A 799 6.06 21.80 -11.00
CA PHE A 799 5.80 23.09 -10.34
C PHE A 799 7.01 24.03 -10.32
N ASP A 800 8.20 23.50 -10.06
CA ASP A 800 9.45 24.27 -9.99
C ASP A 800 10.04 24.43 -11.40
N ASP A 801 10.29 23.32 -12.09
CA ASP A 801 11.02 23.30 -13.38
C ASP A 801 10.12 23.50 -14.61
N LYS A 802 8.79 23.51 -14.42
CA LYS A 802 7.77 23.65 -15.48
C LYS A 802 7.86 22.56 -16.56
N LYS A 803 8.31 21.36 -16.19
CA LYS A 803 8.23 20.17 -17.05
C LYS A 803 6.78 19.72 -17.19
N VAL A 804 6.40 19.31 -18.39
CA VAL A 804 5.03 18.86 -18.67
C VAL A 804 4.67 17.56 -17.97
N PHE A 805 3.37 17.36 -17.73
CA PHE A 805 2.84 16.10 -17.20
C PHE A 805 2.76 15.02 -18.29
N PRO A 806 2.86 13.73 -17.95
CA PRO A 806 2.70 12.62 -18.89
C PRO A 806 1.23 12.33 -19.24
N THR A 807 0.47 13.38 -19.57
CA THR A 807 -0.96 13.33 -19.93
C THR A 807 -1.17 13.76 -21.37
N HIS A 808 -2.36 13.50 -21.91
CA HIS A 808 -2.71 13.85 -23.29
C HIS A 808 -2.56 15.35 -23.56
N THR A 809 -2.95 16.18 -22.59
CA THR A 809 -2.87 17.64 -22.66
C THR A 809 -1.53 18.21 -22.20
N ARG A 810 -0.59 17.34 -21.76
CA ARG A 810 0.71 17.71 -21.17
C ARG A 810 0.60 18.57 -19.90
N ARG A 811 -0.57 18.54 -19.25
CA ARG A 811 -0.97 19.33 -18.07
C ARG A 811 -1.73 18.46 -17.06
N ALA A 812 -1.94 18.93 -15.84
CA ALA A 812 -2.89 18.27 -14.94
C ALA A 812 -4.29 18.31 -15.57
N GLN A 813 -4.84 17.13 -15.87
CA GLN A 813 -5.94 16.98 -16.80
C GLN A 813 -7.27 16.67 -16.10
N PHE A 814 -8.21 17.60 -16.15
CA PHE A 814 -9.55 17.43 -15.59
C PHE A 814 -10.60 17.11 -16.65
N TYR A 815 -10.39 17.44 -17.92
CA TYR A 815 -11.29 17.10 -19.02
C TYR A 815 -10.79 15.90 -19.82
N LEU A 816 -11.54 14.80 -19.78
CA LEU A 816 -11.26 13.57 -20.51
C LEU A 816 -12.23 13.48 -21.69
N ASP A 817 -11.76 13.83 -22.87
CA ASP A 817 -12.56 13.84 -24.11
C ASP A 817 -12.58 12.48 -24.82
N HIS A 818 -12.19 11.39 -24.16
CA HIS A 818 -12.30 10.04 -24.68
C HIS A 818 -13.78 9.61 -24.85
N ASP A 819 -14.12 8.91 -25.93
CA ASP A 819 -15.52 8.58 -26.29
C ASP A 819 -16.27 7.88 -25.15
N TRP A 820 -15.64 6.91 -24.49
CA TRP A 820 -16.25 6.20 -23.37
C TRP A 820 -16.52 7.10 -22.16
N TYR A 821 -15.68 8.12 -21.91
CA TYR A 821 -15.87 9.06 -20.80
C TYR A 821 -16.95 10.10 -21.12
N LEU A 822 -17.04 10.54 -22.38
CA LEU A 822 -18.13 11.38 -22.87
C LEU A 822 -19.47 10.63 -22.79
N GLU A 823 -19.52 9.37 -23.24
CA GLU A 823 -20.70 8.51 -23.16
C GLU A 823 -21.18 8.31 -21.71
N ALA A 824 -20.24 8.05 -20.80
CA ALA A 824 -20.56 7.83 -19.39
C ALA A 824 -20.90 9.11 -18.63
N GLY A 825 -20.72 10.30 -19.23
CA GLY A 825 -20.91 11.59 -18.55
C GLY A 825 -19.83 11.87 -17.49
N GLU A 826 -18.60 11.40 -17.73
CA GLU A 826 -17.45 11.52 -16.81
C GLU A 826 -16.27 12.28 -17.42
N SER A 827 -16.51 13.05 -18.48
CA SER A 827 -15.51 13.90 -19.10
C SER A 827 -14.95 14.93 -18.11
N LEU A 828 -15.80 15.54 -17.27
CA LEU A 828 -15.40 16.34 -16.11
C LEU A 828 -15.52 15.54 -14.80
N PRO A 829 -14.82 15.92 -13.73
CA PRO A 829 -15.06 15.37 -12.39
C PRO A 829 -16.52 15.60 -11.99
N THR A 830 -17.22 14.55 -11.58
CA THR A 830 -18.66 14.55 -11.26
C THR A 830 -18.95 13.59 -10.11
N HIS A 831 -20.12 13.68 -9.49
CA HIS A 831 -20.61 12.72 -8.48
C HIS A 831 -21.52 11.68 -9.14
N LYS A 832 -21.27 10.41 -8.82
CA LYS A 832 -22.15 9.28 -9.12
C LYS A 832 -22.31 8.41 -7.89
N ASP A 833 -23.53 7.93 -7.68
CA ASP A 833 -23.80 7.01 -6.57
C ASP A 833 -23.18 5.64 -6.84
N THR A 834 -22.74 4.96 -5.78
CA THR A 834 -22.23 3.60 -5.90
C THR A 834 -23.30 2.68 -6.53
N PRO A 835 -22.94 1.89 -7.56
CA PRO A 835 -23.85 0.92 -8.16
C PRO A 835 -24.41 -0.06 -7.13
N MET A 836 -25.50 -0.74 -7.48
CA MET A 836 -26.18 -1.72 -6.60
C MET A 836 -25.42 -3.06 -6.54
N VAL A 837 -24.12 -3.00 -6.27
CA VAL A 837 -23.24 -4.18 -6.14
C VAL A 837 -23.72 -5.01 -4.95
N GLY A 838 -24.09 -6.26 -5.23
CA GLY A 838 -24.66 -7.18 -4.25
C GLY A 838 -26.18 -7.15 -4.15
N GLY A 839 -26.89 -6.31 -4.92
CA GLY A 839 -28.35 -6.24 -4.93
C GLY A 839 -28.93 -5.02 -4.21
N ASP A 840 -30.25 -4.93 -4.19
CA ASP A 840 -30.97 -3.84 -3.53
C ASP A 840 -31.13 -4.12 -2.03
N HIS A 841 -30.05 -3.83 -1.29
CA HIS A 841 -30.03 -3.95 0.16
C HIS A 841 -29.75 -2.60 0.85
N PRO A 842 -30.26 -2.41 2.09
CA PRO A 842 -30.26 -1.09 2.72
C PRO A 842 -28.92 -0.69 3.35
N PHE A 843 -28.09 -1.64 3.79
CA PHE A 843 -26.82 -1.32 4.45
C PHE A 843 -25.66 -1.32 3.46
N LYS A 844 -24.68 -0.44 3.68
CA LYS A 844 -23.45 -0.36 2.87
C LYS A 844 -22.23 -0.75 3.71
N ILE A 845 -21.41 -1.67 3.19
CA ILE A 845 -20.13 -2.02 3.80
C ILE A 845 -19.08 -0.98 3.44
N THR A 846 -18.45 -0.36 4.43
CA THR A 846 -17.25 0.48 4.20
C THR A 846 -15.97 -0.24 4.57
N GLY A 847 -15.99 -1.28 5.39
CA GLY A 847 -14.80 -2.05 5.78
C GLY A 847 -13.63 -1.23 6.34
N GLY A 848 -12.43 -1.82 6.44
CA GLY A 848 -11.21 -1.10 6.83
C GLY A 848 -10.06 -1.98 7.30
N HIS A 849 -8.93 -1.37 7.63
CA HIS A 849 -7.79 -2.06 8.26
C HIS A 849 -7.91 -2.08 9.79
N PRO A 850 -7.78 -3.25 10.44
CA PRO A 850 -7.89 -3.36 11.90
C PRO A 850 -6.69 -2.70 12.60
N ARG A 851 -6.91 -2.15 13.80
CA ARG A 851 -5.82 -1.66 14.65
C ARG A 851 -4.95 -2.80 15.17
N VAL A 852 -5.50 -3.99 15.39
CA VAL A 852 -4.80 -5.09 16.10
C VAL A 852 -3.93 -5.95 15.21
N SER A 853 -3.89 -5.70 13.90
CA SER A 853 -3.01 -6.42 12.99
C SER A 853 -2.55 -5.55 11.84
N ILE A 854 -1.49 -5.99 11.16
CA ILE A 854 -1.20 -5.59 9.80
C ILE A 854 -1.75 -6.72 8.93
N HIS A 855 -2.87 -6.44 8.27
CA HIS A 855 -3.62 -7.43 7.51
C HIS A 855 -3.87 -8.72 8.30
N SER A 856 -3.48 -9.90 7.81
CA SER A 856 -3.68 -11.16 8.53
C SER A 856 -2.51 -11.58 9.41
N THR A 857 -1.36 -10.89 9.34
CA THR A 857 -0.10 -11.36 9.94
C THR A 857 -0.17 -11.52 11.45
N HIS A 858 -0.94 -10.66 12.13
CA HIS A 858 -1.01 -10.65 13.60
C HIS A 858 -2.37 -11.08 14.18
N LEU A 859 -3.30 -11.57 13.35
CA LEU A 859 -4.68 -11.85 13.80
C LEU A 859 -4.79 -13.01 14.80
N THR A 860 -3.81 -13.90 14.82
CA THR A 860 -3.63 -15.05 15.71
C THR A 860 -2.87 -14.68 16.99
N ASN A 861 -2.27 -13.48 17.05
CA ASN A 861 -1.51 -13.04 18.21
C ASN A 861 -2.48 -12.87 19.39
N SER A 862 -2.33 -13.74 20.40
CA SER A 862 -3.25 -13.82 21.53
C SER A 862 -3.24 -12.54 22.39
N HIS A 863 -2.09 -11.88 22.51
CA HIS A 863 -1.97 -10.61 23.24
C HIS A 863 -2.76 -9.50 22.54
N LEU A 864 -2.59 -9.36 21.23
CA LEU A 864 -3.32 -8.35 20.44
C LEU A 864 -4.81 -8.66 20.34
N SER A 865 -5.18 -9.93 20.21
CA SER A 865 -6.58 -10.37 20.11
C SER A 865 -7.38 -10.08 21.39
N ARG A 866 -6.74 -10.16 22.56
CA ARG A 866 -7.32 -9.81 23.88
C ARG A 866 -7.59 -8.31 24.05
N LEU A 867 -6.90 -7.45 23.29
CA LEU A 867 -7.20 -6.00 23.24
C LEU A 867 -8.45 -5.69 22.40
N HIS A 868 -9.01 -6.71 21.75
CA HIS A 868 -10.27 -6.66 21.02
C HIS A 868 -11.28 -7.67 21.62
N ARG A 869 -12.33 -8.02 20.87
CA ARG A 869 -13.31 -9.07 21.25
C ARG A 869 -12.85 -10.50 20.93
N GLY A 870 -11.59 -10.70 20.53
CA GLY A 870 -11.02 -12.02 20.22
C GLY A 870 -11.61 -12.75 19.00
N GLN A 871 -12.55 -12.13 18.27
CA GLN A 871 -13.22 -12.73 17.11
C GLN A 871 -13.67 -11.64 16.11
N PRO A 872 -14.09 -12.03 14.88
CA PRO A 872 -14.60 -11.09 13.88
C PRO A 872 -15.86 -10.34 14.34
N VAL A 873 -15.94 -9.04 14.03
CA VAL A 873 -17.07 -8.18 14.40
C VAL A 873 -17.51 -7.29 13.24
N VAL A 874 -18.82 -7.05 13.14
CA VAL A 874 -19.40 -5.96 12.35
C VAL A 874 -19.82 -4.82 13.27
N HIS A 875 -19.33 -3.62 12.99
CA HIS A 875 -19.78 -2.41 13.68
C HIS A 875 -21.02 -1.86 12.97
N MET A 876 -22.06 -1.55 13.74
CA MET A 876 -23.28 -0.95 13.22
C MET A 876 -23.84 0.13 14.16
N ASN A 877 -24.63 1.06 13.63
CA ASN A 877 -25.29 2.09 14.43
C ASN A 877 -26.25 1.46 15.47
N SER A 878 -26.25 1.99 16.69
CA SER A 878 -27.09 1.46 17.78
C SER A 878 -28.59 1.56 17.51
N LYS A 879 -29.06 2.56 16.75
CA LYS A 879 -30.48 2.70 16.39
C LYS A 879 -30.89 1.66 15.35
N ASP A 880 -30.06 1.46 14.32
CA ASP A 880 -30.30 0.41 13.32
C ASP A 880 -30.31 -0.99 13.96
N ALA A 881 -29.43 -1.24 14.93
CA ALA A 881 -29.41 -2.50 15.66
C ALA A 881 -30.71 -2.72 16.45
N ALA A 882 -31.18 -1.68 17.13
CA ALA A 882 -32.43 -1.71 17.88
C ALA A 882 -33.66 -1.94 16.98
N GLU A 883 -33.71 -1.28 15.82
CA GLU A 883 -34.77 -1.49 14.80
C GLU A 883 -34.83 -2.96 14.32
N LEU A 884 -33.67 -3.62 14.25
CA LEU A 884 -33.56 -5.03 13.86
C LEU A 884 -33.66 -6.03 15.02
N GLY A 885 -33.87 -5.57 16.26
CA GLY A 885 -33.94 -6.42 17.44
C GLY A 885 -32.59 -7.09 17.81
N ILE A 886 -31.47 -6.50 17.39
CA ILE A 886 -30.11 -6.99 17.60
C ILE A 886 -29.48 -6.25 18.78
N LYS A 887 -28.89 -7.00 19.71
CA LYS A 887 -28.12 -6.44 20.85
C LYS A 887 -26.62 -6.51 20.60
N ASP A 888 -25.86 -5.69 21.33
CA ASP A 888 -24.40 -5.79 21.31
C ASP A 888 -23.94 -7.19 21.73
N GLY A 889 -23.07 -7.80 20.93
CA GLY A 889 -22.57 -9.16 21.15
C GLY A 889 -23.43 -10.27 20.56
N ASP A 890 -24.63 -9.98 20.02
CA ASP A 890 -25.43 -10.97 19.31
C ASP A 890 -24.71 -11.41 18.00
N MET A 891 -24.89 -12.68 17.63
CA MET A 891 -24.54 -13.13 16.28
C MET A 891 -25.62 -12.70 15.28
N ALA A 892 -25.18 -12.25 14.10
CA ALA A 892 -26.05 -11.86 13.01
C ALA A 892 -25.61 -12.51 11.69
N LYS A 893 -26.58 -12.75 10.82
CA LYS A 893 -26.37 -13.15 9.44
C LYS A 893 -26.34 -11.90 8.57
N LEU A 894 -25.18 -11.66 7.95
CA LEU A 894 -24.96 -10.64 6.94
C LEU A 894 -25.07 -11.30 5.56
N PHE A 895 -25.87 -10.76 4.65
CA PHE A 895 -26.12 -11.41 3.36
C PHE A 895 -26.42 -10.42 2.24
N ASN A 896 -26.17 -10.85 1.01
CA ASN A 896 -26.56 -10.16 -0.22
C ASN A 896 -26.99 -11.18 -1.29
N ASP A 897 -27.23 -10.74 -2.53
CA ASP A 897 -27.66 -11.62 -3.63
C ASP A 897 -26.60 -12.68 -4.00
N PHE A 898 -25.34 -12.49 -3.60
CA PHE A 898 -24.23 -13.37 -3.96
C PHE A 898 -23.85 -14.36 -2.86
N ALA A 899 -23.80 -13.91 -1.60
CA ALA A 899 -23.33 -14.73 -0.49
C ALA A 899 -23.89 -14.29 0.88
N ASP A 900 -23.49 -14.99 1.93
CA ASP A 900 -23.86 -14.71 3.31
C ASP A 900 -22.78 -15.15 4.30
N CYS A 901 -22.63 -14.47 5.44
CA CYS A 901 -21.75 -14.89 6.53
C CYS A 901 -22.40 -14.65 7.90
N GLU A 902 -21.98 -15.42 8.91
CA GLU A 902 -22.33 -15.16 10.32
C GLU A 902 -21.20 -14.35 10.98
N ILE A 903 -21.56 -13.27 11.69
CA ILE A 903 -20.60 -12.38 12.35
C ILE A 903 -21.20 -11.76 13.62
N MET A 904 -20.37 -11.51 14.63
CA MET A 904 -20.79 -10.85 15.86
C MET A 904 -21.05 -9.36 15.63
N VAL A 905 -22.15 -8.84 16.18
CA VAL A 905 -22.49 -7.42 16.10
C VAL A 905 -21.84 -6.64 17.24
N ARG A 906 -21.22 -5.51 16.88
CA ARG A 906 -20.77 -4.46 17.79
C ARG A 906 -21.59 -3.20 17.55
N THR A 907 -22.47 -2.85 18.48
CA THR A 907 -23.23 -1.60 18.36
C THR A 907 -22.34 -0.41 18.70
N ALA A 908 -22.37 0.62 17.87
CA ALA A 908 -21.51 1.79 18.02
C ALA A 908 -22.23 3.05 17.50
N PRO A 909 -22.53 4.05 18.37
CA PRO A 909 -23.31 5.23 17.97
C PRO A 909 -22.54 6.17 17.02
N ASN A 910 -21.22 6.00 16.93
CA ASN A 910 -20.33 6.75 16.06
C ASN A 910 -20.33 6.25 14.60
N VAL A 911 -20.97 5.12 14.31
CA VAL A 911 -21.18 4.61 12.94
C VAL A 911 -22.40 5.30 12.32
N GLN A 912 -22.31 5.74 11.06
CA GLN A 912 -23.42 6.39 10.37
C GLN A 912 -24.61 5.42 10.22
N PRO A 913 -25.87 5.88 10.30
CA PRO A 913 -27.02 5.03 10.00
C PRO A 913 -26.90 4.36 8.63
N LYS A 914 -27.30 3.09 8.55
CA LYS A 914 -27.21 2.20 7.38
C LYS A 914 -25.77 1.93 6.89
N GLN A 915 -24.74 2.27 7.68
CA GLN A 915 -23.35 1.85 7.44
C GLN A 915 -23.02 0.60 8.25
N CYS A 916 -22.27 -0.32 7.65
CA CYS A 916 -21.63 -1.44 8.34
C CYS A 916 -20.11 -1.39 8.16
N ILE A 917 -19.36 -1.47 9.25
CA ILE A 917 -17.89 -1.50 9.21
C ILE A 917 -17.40 -2.87 9.65
N VAL A 918 -16.71 -3.58 8.77
CA VAL A 918 -16.04 -4.85 9.09
C VAL A 918 -14.56 -4.70 8.80
N TYR A 919 -13.73 -4.80 9.83
CA TYR A 919 -12.27 -4.84 9.65
C TYR A 919 -11.84 -6.24 9.21
N PHE A 920 -10.76 -6.37 8.45
CA PHE A 920 -10.33 -7.67 7.93
C PHE A 920 -9.98 -8.69 9.03
N TRP A 921 -10.41 -9.95 8.82
CA TRP A 921 -10.06 -11.12 9.64
C TRP A 921 -9.70 -12.31 8.74
N ASP A 922 -9.10 -13.36 9.29
CA ASP A 922 -8.75 -14.55 8.51
C ASP A 922 -9.93 -15.54 8.43
N ALA A 923 -10.02 -16.31 7.34
CA ALA A 923 -11.19 -17.15 7.04
C ALA A 923 -11.50 -18.14 8.17
N HIS A 924 -10.48 -18.79 8.73
CA HIS A 924 -10.63 -19.78 9.81
C HIS A 924 -11.22 -19.21 11.12
N GLN A 925 -11.27 -17.88 11.28
CA GLN A 925 -11.87 -17.22 12.44
C GLN A 925 -13.39 -17.05 12.32
N TYR A 926 -13.96 -17.36 11.15
CA TYR A 926 -15.39 -17.36 10.90
C TYR A 926 -15.95 -18.77 10.98
N LYS A 927 -17.21 -18.89 11.42
CA LYS A 927 -17.94 -20.16 11.43
C LYS A 927 -17.98 -20.75 10.01
N GLY A 928 -17.61 -22.02 9.89
CA GLY A 928 -17.55 -22.72 8.60
C GLY A 928 -16.51 -22.17 7.62
N TRP A 929 -15.54 -21.38 8.09
CA TRP A 929 -14.50 -20.74 7.27
C TRP A 929 -15.07 -19.83 6.18
N LYS A 930 -16.20 -19.17 6.51
CA LYS A 930 -16.98 -18.34 5.60
C LYS A 930 -16.81 -16.85 5.97
N PRO A 931 -15.71 -16.19 5.56
CA PRO A 931 -15.44 -14.80 5.92
C PRO A 931 -16.40 -13.84 5.23
N TYR A 932 -16.60 -12.65 5.80
CA TYR A 932 -17.42 -11.60 5.16
C TYR A 932 -16.89 -11.17 3.78
N ASP A 933 -15.60 -11.35 3.50
CA ASP A 933 -14.97 -10.97 2.23
C ASP A 933 -15.61 -11.66 1.01
N ILE A 934 -16.33 -12.77 1.21
CA ILE A 934 -17.11 -13.42 0.15
C ILE A 934 -18.32 -12.60 -0.30
N LEU A 935 -18.80 -11.67 0.52
CA LEU A 935 -19.90 -10.76 0.16
C LEU A 935 -19.40 -9.67 -0.79
N LEU A 936 -18.09 -9.41 -0.78
CA LEU A 936 -17.47 -8.36 -1.57
C LEU A 936 -17.14 -8.91 -2.95
N ILE A 937 -17.82 -8.41 -3.98
CA ILE A 937 -17.73 -8.95 -5.36
C ILE A 937 -16.48 -8.43 -6.10
N GLY A 938 -16.02 -7.22 -5.78
CA GLY A 938 -14.82 -6.62 -6.40
C GLY A 938 -15.03 -6.23 -7.87
N MET A 939 -16.12 -5.50 -8.17
CA MET A 939 -16.51 -5.10 -9.53
C MET A 939 -15.58 -4.02 -10.13
N PRO A 940 -14.68 -4.33 -11.08
CA PRO A 940 -13.88 -3.29 -11.72
C PRO A 940 -14.77 -2.36 -12.56
N LYS A 941 -14.38 -1.09 -12.65
CA LYS A 941 -15.06 -0.10 -13.50
C LYS A 941 -14.62 -0.28 -14.96
N PRO A 942 -15.54 -0.55 -15.92
CA PRO A 942 -15.17 -0.77 -17.32
C PRO A 942 -14.42 0.39 -17.99
N LEU A 943 -14.65 1.65 -17.57
CA LEU A 943 -13.94 2.81 -18.12
C LEU A 943 -12.42 2.74 -17.94
N HIS A 944 -11.93 2.00 -16.94
CA HIS A 944 -10.50 1.81 -16.72
C HIS A 944 -9.84 0.88 -17.75
N LEU A 945 -10.63 0.26 -18.65
CA LEU A 945 -10.12 -0.48 -19.81
C LEU A 945 -9.81 0.42 -21.01
N ALA A 946 -10.20 1.70 -20.96
CA ALA A 946 -9.92 2.64 -22.03
C ALA A 946 -8.41 2.72 -22.30
N GLY A 947 -8.05 2.91 -23.57
CA GLY A 947 -6.67 3.07 -24.03
C GLY A 947 -6.64 4.02 -25.22
N GLY A 948 -5.51 4.08 -25.93
CA GLY A 948 -5.36 5.02 -27.06
C GLY A 948 -5.35 6.50 -26.63
N TYR A 949 -5.22 6.75 -25.33
CA TYR A 949 -5.07 8.05 -24.70
C TYR A 949 -3.73 8.05 -23.96
N GLU A 950 -3.01 9.17 -23.95
CA GLU A 950 -1.59 9.18 -23.57
C GLU A 950 -1.32 8.66 -22.15
N GLN A 951 -2.15 9.05 -21.19
CA GLN A 951 -2.09 8.49 -19.83
C GLN A 951 -2.78 7.14 -19.67
N PHE A 952 -3.65 6.68 -20.58
CA PHE A 952 -4.37 5.41 -20.42
C PHE A 952 -3.50 4.24 -20.92
N ARG A 953 -2.50 3.91 -20.10
CA ARG A 953 -1.50 2.87 -20.37
C ARG A 953 -1.21 2.05 -19.12
N TYR A 954 -1.08 0.73 -19.28
CA TYR A 954 -0.66 -0.14 -18.19
C TYR A 954 0.87 -0.22 -18.11
N TYR A 955 1.39 -0.17 -16.89
CA TYR A 955 2.77 -0.47 -16.53
C TYR A 955 2.81 -0.74 -15.02
N PHE A 956 3.96 -1.17 -14.50
CA PHE A 956 4.19 -1.53 -13.10
C PHE A 956 3.39 -0.66 -12.12
N MET A 957 2.45 -1.28 -11.39
CA MET A 957 1.59 -0.67 -10.36
C MET A 957 0.58 0.40 -10.84
N ASN A 958 0.47 0.67 -12.15
CA ASN A 958 -0.28 1.79 -12.71
C ASN A 958 -1.23 1.37 -13.85
N GLY A 959 -2.34 2.10 -14.01
CA GLY A 959 -3.16 2.06 -15.23
C GLY A 959 -3.90 0.76 -15.51
N SER A 960 -4.43 0.10 -14.47
CA SER A 960 -5.20 -1.14 -14.60
C SER A 960 -6.55 -1.08 -13.86
N PRO A 961 -7.64 -1.68 -14.39
CA PRO A 961 -8.87 -1.84 -13.65
C PRO A 961 -8.67 -2.66 -12.36
N ALA A 962 -9.02 -2.10 -11.21
CA ALA A 962 -8.85 -2.75 -9.92
C ALA A 962 -10.03 -3.69 -9.58
N PRO A 963 -9.81 -5.00 -9.33
CA PRO A 963 -10.88 -5.98 -9.02
C PRO A 963 -11.27 -5.99 -7.53
N VAL A 964 -11.22 -4.84 -6.87
CA VAL A 964 -11.25 -4.71 -5.40
C VAL A 964 -12.08 -3.54 -4.92
N THR A 965 -13.03 -3.12 -5.75
CA THR A 965 -14.07 -2.15 -5.37
C THR A 965 -15.01 -2.82 -4.35
N ASP A 966 -14.79 -2.52 -3.08
CA ASP A 966 -15.48 -3.15 -1.95
C ASP A 966 -16.23 -2.16 -1.06
N ARG A 967 -15.94 -0.87 -1.21
CA ARG A 967 -16.58 0.21 -0.46
C ARG A 967 -17.93 0.51 -1.08
N GLY A 968 -18.98 0.41 -0.27
CA GLY A 968 -20.36 0.66 -0.68
C GLY A 968 -21.12 -0.57 -1.16
N VAL A 969 -20.53 -1.77 -1.09
CA VAL A 969 -21.24 -3.04 -1.35
C VAL A 969 -22.45 -3.15 -0.44
N ARG A 970 -23.60 -3.49 -1.02
CA ARG A 970 -24.89 -3.52 -0.32
C ARG A 970 -25.15 -4.87 0.34
N VAL A 971 -25.64 -4.83 1.57
CA VAL A 971 -25.96 -6.00 2.38
C VAL A 971 -27.21 -5.78 3.23
N SER A 972 -27.87 -6.88 3.58
CA SER A 972 -28.88 -6.95 4.61
C SER A 972 -28.32 -7.67 5.83
N ILE A 973 -28.79 -7.29 7.01
CA ILE A 973 -28.40 -7.91 8.28
C ILE A 973 -29.66 -8.35 9.04
N LYS A 974 -29.62 -9.56 9.60
CA LYS A 974 -30.67 -10.08 10.48
C LYS A 974 -30.04 -10.88 11.62
N LYS A 975 -30.73 -10.96 12.76
CA LYS A 975 -30.30 -11.80 13.88
C LYS A 975 -30.15 -13.27 13.41
N ALA A 976 -29.03 -13.90 13.78
CA ALA A 976 -28.68 -15.26 13.35
C ALA A 976 -29.54 -16.32 14.03
#